data_AF-A0A953ZYZ9-F1
#
_entry.id   AF-A0A953ZYZ9-F1
#
_cell.length_a   1.000
_cell.length_b   1.000
_cell.length_c   1.000
_cell.angle_alpha   90.00
_cell.angle_beta   90.00
_cell.angle_gamma   90.00
#
_symmetry.space_group_name_H-M   'P 1'
#
loop_
_entity.id
_entity.type
_entity.pdbx_description
1 polymer ?
#
loop_
_entity_poly.entity_id
_entity_poly.type
_entity_poly.pdbx_seq_one_letter_code
_entity_poly.pdbx_strand_id
1 'polypeptide(L)'
;MHARTNPGFLAVLPALVITGVLSAHGGQYRGPAPAEQLPPAPTSPPQLPVASPPAPFTPPKLPTPAPGSRGPLSGGAPVPGVPGGPRTPRGIPLAEDLTRWQLWWEMNKDRYLLLRERQAGPQGPVTGDDEWYLGATRRAAKPILPGAARVARDTIVPALHRALVDTNDPHLVTACLIALAKIGEDHRDFALLDVLVRYLPARFQQTRETAALALGITRRAAALPLLRDLLLDNATGRKLARRSEVDGRVRAFAAYGIGILAAHGGVDLKAEAFAVLDSVLHDAKVWDRDIKVAAISALGVMRLDPRAGAKHKLLLWKVVPSLDKFYRAELGKAAQLVQAHVPVAVGRLLGRGAGVDAARFRERFRDELFPRVKRGPEIHQSAAIALGLLGRPADTDVGDALQRYHEFGRDQQAWWFSTIALGEIGGDANRTRLLSLLTRGRKATERPWAGLALGVLTYRARTATPTARADSTVGVALLEQLRVVKNKEAAGAFAIALGLCGHREAAPVLRARLVEERHHDGLAGAICTGLALLGDRKACGVLRSVMMQSVRRPELLRQAAVALGCLRDRQAVRDLLDLIGEDNRNTARMAAVAGALQMIGDESTLAELLKRLRDRDLTTLSRAFVAAALGGIGDPQPIPFNARYAMDSNYRAVVPTLTDQATGILDLL
;
A
#
# COMPACT_ATOMS: atom_id res chain seq x y z
N MET A 1 56.19 -51.39 -8.63
CA MET A 1 55.02 -51.65 -9.49
C MET A 1 53.88 -52.04 -8.56
N HIS A 2 52.73 -51.37 -8.69
CA HIS A 2 51.65 -51.24 -7.68
C HIS A 2 51.91 -50.32 -6.47
N ALA A 3 50.82 -49.61 -6.12
CA ALA A 3 50.44 -49.04 -4.83
C ALA A 3 50.72 -47.55 -4.51
N ARG A 4 49.60 -46.81 -4.55
CA ARG A 4 49.10 -45.75 -3.63
C ARG A 4 49.73 -44.35 -3.65
N THR A 5 48.94 -43.39 -4.16
CA THR A 5 48.69 -42.07 -3.56
C THR A 5 47.30 -41.52 -3.97
N ASN A 6 46.61 -40.88 -3.02
CA ASN A 6 45.25 -40.31 -3.09
C ASN A 6 45.06 -39.25 -4.19
N PRO A 7 43.84 -39.10 -4.78
CA PRO A 7 43.46 -37.94 -5.58
C PRO A 7 42.96 -36.79 -4.69
N GLY A 8 43.44 -35.58 -5.01
CA GLY A 8 43.16 -34.35 -4.30
C GLY A 8 41.74 -33.80 -4.45
N PHE A 9 41.36 -33.06 -3.42
CA PHE A 9 40.17 -32.24 -3.27
C PHE A 9 39.94 -31.32 -4.49
N LEU A 10 38.79 -31.49 -5.16
CA LEU A 10 38.17 -30.45 -5.99
C LEU A 10 37.14 -29.70 -5.14
N ALA A 11 37.48 -28.46 -4.80
CA ALA A 11 36.62 -27.55 -4.05
C ALA A 11 35.37 -27.17 -4.88
N VAL A 12 34.19 -27.55 -4.36
CA VAL A 12 32.89 -27.10 -4.84
C VAL A 12 32.65 -25.69 -4.31
N LEU A 13 32.67 -24.70 -5.19
CA LEU A 13 32.21 -23.33 -4.92
C LEU A 13 30.67 -23.32 -4.80
N PRO A 14 30.07 -22.89 -3.68
CA PRO A 14 28.62 -22.74 -3.60
C PRO A 14 28.20 -21.45 -4.31
N ALA A 15 27.33 -21.59 -5.32
CA ALA A 15 26.65 -20.49 -5.96
C ALA A 15 25.76 -19.77 -4.93
N LEU A 16 26.07 -18.52 -4.65
CA LEU A 16 25.35 -17.65 -3.74
C LEU A 16 24.00 -17.25 -4.38
N VAL A 17 22.91 -17.88 -3.94
CA VAL A 17 21.54 -17.49 -4.32
C VAL A 17 21.17 -16.23 -3.54
N ILE A 18 21.07 -15.10 -4.23
CA ILE A 18 20.48 -13.86 -3.70
C ILE A 18 18.96 -14.08 -3.64
N THR A 19 18.44 -14.44 -2.48
CA THR A 19 16.99 -14.53 -2.23
C THR A 19 16.41 -13.14 -2.05
N GLY A 20 15.95 -12.52 -3.15
CA GLY A 20 14.89 -11.52 -3.05
C GLY A 20 13.59 -12.22 -2.65
N VAL A 21 12.83 -11.65 -1.70
CA VAL A 21 11.53 -12.21 -1.29
C VAL A 21 10.55 -12.06 -2.46
N LEU A 22 10.34 -13.14 -3.22
CA LEU A 22 9.33 -13.21 -4.27
C LEU A 22 8.02 -13.70 -3.65
N SER A 23 7.07 -12.79 -3.38
CA SER A 23 5.74 -13.16 -2.89
C SER A 23 4.86 -13.63 -4.06
N ALA A 24 4.37 -14.87 -3.97
CA ALA A 24 3.53 -15.53 -4.98
C ALA A 24 2.20 -14.83 -5.29
N HIS A 25 1.78 -13.93 -4.42
CA HIS A 25 0.52 -13.19 -4.52
C HIS A 25 0.59 -12.02 -5.49
N GLY A 26 1.77 -11.70 -6.03
CA GLY A 26 1.98 -10.54 -6.89
C GLY A 26 2.26 -9.24 -6.13
N GLY A 27 2.57 -9.31 -4.82
CA GLY A 27 2.78 -8.16 -3.94
C GLY A 27 3.48 -6.97 -4.57
N GLN A 28 2.83 -5.81 -4.49
CA GLN A 28 3.28 -4.56 -5.11
C GLN A 28 3.95 -3.60 -4.11
N TYR A 29 3.80 -3.86 -2.81
CA TYR A 29 4.28 -2.96 -1.78
C TYR A 29 5.80 -3.11 -1.58
N ARG A 30 6.48 -1.97 -1.58
CA ARG A 30 7.92 -1.83 -1.29
C ARG A 30 8.17 -0.68 -0.33
N GLY A 31 7.24 -0.43 0.59
CA GLY A 31 7.55 0.43 1.72
C GLY A 31 8.41 -0.33 2.75
N PRO A 32 8.86 0.36 3.79
CA PRO A 32 9.74 -0.20 4.81
C PRO A 32 9.08 -1.38 5.52
N ALA A 33 9.89 -2.36 5.90
CA ALA A 33 9.54 -3.27 6.99
C ALA A 33 9.52 -2.49 8.33
N PRO A 34 8.70 -2.91 9.31
CA PRO A 34 8.71 -2.33 10.65
C PRO A 34 10.13 -2.35 11.25
N ALA A 35 10.52 -1.29 11.96
CA ALA A 35 11.81 -1.26 12.64
C ALA A 35 11.92 -2.42 13.65
N GLU A 36 13.08 -3.07 13.69
CA GLU A 36 13.37 -4.22 14.56
C GLU A 36 13.07 -3.89 16.04
N GLN A 37 12.42 -4.83 16.71
CA GLN A 37 11.68 -4.64 17.96
C GLN A 37 12.51 -4.02 19.10
N LEU A 38 11.96 -2.99 19.76
CA LEU A 38 12.25 -2.77 21.19
C LEU A 38 11.74 -4.01 21.97
N PRO A 39 12.47 -4.49 22.99
CA PRO A 39 12.12 -5.72 23.70
C PRO A 39 10.70 -5.65 24.27
N PRO A 40 10.01 -6.82 24.41
CA PRO A 40 8.64 -6.86 24.87
C PRO A 40 8.51 -6.21 26.26
N ALA A 41 7.54 -5.31 26.40
CA ALA A 41 7.16 -4.75 27.69
C ALA A 41 6.58 -5.88 28.57
N PRO A 42 6.87 -5.90 29.89
CA PRO A 42 6.38 -6.94 30.79
C PRO A 42 4.85 -6.95 30.85
N THR A 43 4.28 -8.16 30.89
CA THR A 43 2.86 -8.49 30.80
C THR A 43 2.05 -8.23 32.08
N SER A 44 2.22 -7.08 32.74
CA SER A 44 1.46 -6.75 33.95
C SER A 44 0.89 -5.33 33.90
N PRO A 45 -0.40 -5.12 34.27
CA PRO A 45 -0.99 -3.78 34.34
C PRO A 45 -0.32 -2.93 35.44
N PRO A 46 -0.23 -1.60 35.27
CA PRO A 46 0.36 -0.72 36.27
C PRO A 46 -0.47 -0.72 37.56
N GLN A 47 0.12 -1.16 38.67
CA GLN A 47 -0.43 -0.96 40.01
C GLN A 47 -0.21 0.49 40.46
N LEU A 48 -1.26 1.11 41.01
CA LEU A 48 -1.17 2.39 41.71
C LEU A 48 -0.28 2.25 42.96
N PRO A 49 0.53 3.25 43.31
CA PRO A 49 1.46 3.12 44.43
C PRO A 49 0.70 3.11 45.77
N VAL A 50 0.82 2.00 46.50
CA VAL A 50 0.46 1.89 47.91
C VAL A 50 1.68 2.29 48.73
N ALA A 51 1.52 3.27 49.61
CA ALA A 51 2.55 3.72 50.52
C ALA A 51 2.91 2.64 51.55
N SER A 52 4.19 2.51 51.89
CA SER A 52 4.67 1.71 53.02
C SER A 52 5.83 2.43 53.73
N PRO A 53 5.99 2.21 55.05
CA PRO A 53 6.62 3.16 55.99
C PRO A 53 8.17 3.13 55.96
N PRO A 54 8.85 4.13 56.58
CA PRO A 54 10.28 4.35 56.38
C PRO A 54 11.16 3.46 57.29
N ALA A 55 12.35 3.11 56.79
CA ALA A 55 13.43 2.47 57.53
C ALA A 55 14.64 3.45 57.66
N PRO A 56 15.52 3.29 58.67
CA PRO A 56 16.28 4.40 59.27
C PRO A 56 17.57 4.80 58.55
N PHE A 57 17.95 6.06 58.79
CA PHE A 57 19.08 6.82 58.27
C PHE A 57 20.45 6.39 58.83
N THR A 58 21.50 6.42 57.98
CA THR A 58 22.89 6.74 58.37
C THR A 58 23.64 7.41 57.18
N PRO A 59 24.38 8.52 57.38
CA PRO A 59 25.03 9.31 56.30
C PRO A 59 26.54 9.00 56.18
N PRO A 60 27.24 9.39 55.07
CA PRO A 60 28.03 10.64 55.15
C PRO A 60 28.39 11.41 53.85
N LYS A 61 28.51 12.74 54.04
CA LYS A 61 29.51 13.74 53.57
C LYS A 61 29.64 14.17 52.08
N LEU A 62 29.49 15.50 51.91
CA LEU A 62 29.91 16.37 50.79
C LEU A 62 31.40 16.78 50.88
N PRO A 63 32.02 17.23 49.75
CA PRO A 63 32.27 18.67 49.58
C PRO A 63 32.11 19.24 48.14
N THR A 64 32.17 20.57 48.04
CA THR A 64 31.86 21.53 46.93
C THR A 64 33.12 21.92 46.05
N PRO A 65 33.20 23.02 45.24
CA PRO A 65 32.84 23.11 43.80
C PRO A 65 33.90 23.75 42.80
N ALA A 66 33.76 23.45 41.48
CA ALA A 66 34.15 24.19 40.21
C ALA A 66 35.63 24.62 39.93
N PRO A 67 36.08 25.13 38.71
CA PRO A 67 35.61 25.12 37.30
C PRO A 67 36.70 24.82 36.19
N GLY A 68 36.33 24.62 34.90
CA GLY A 68 37.10 25.13 33.72
C GLY A 68 37.77 24.20 32.66
N SER A 69 37.62 24.59 31.37
CA SER A 69 38.56 24.46 30.22
C SER A 69 38.52 23.27 29.22
N ARG A 70 39.12 23.52 28.03
CA ARG A 70 38.94 22.96 26.67
C ARG A 70 39.92 21.82 26.29
N GLY A 71 39.43 20.74 25.62
CA GLY A 71 40.09 19.82 24.64
C GLY A 71 41.41 19.11 25.03
N PRO A 72 42.06 18.28 24.15
CA PRO A 72 41.60 17.32 23.12
C PRO A 72 42.22 15.88 23.26
N LEU A 73 41.76 14.96 22.38
CA LEU A 73 42.29 13.66 21.89
C LEU A 73 43.55 12.95 22.50
N SER A 74 43.37 11.65 22.77
CA SER A 74 44.26 10.45 22.59
C SER A 74 44.07 9.52 23.80
N GLY A 75 44.03 8.18 23.76
CA GLY A 75 44.75 7.18 22.97
C GLY A 75 45.17 6.09 23.98
N GLY A 76 44.56 4.90 23.93
CA GLY A 76 44.88 3.79 24.84
C GLY A 76 44.44 2.45 24.25
N ALA A 77 45.41 1.58 23.98
CA ALA A 77 45.31 0.30 23.26
C ALA A 77 45.09 -0.91 24.22
N PRO A 78 45.25 -2.18 23.80
CA PRO A 78 44.18 -3.11 23.44
C PRO A 78 44.05 -4.32 24.41
N VAL A 79 42.92 -5.03 24.36
CA VAL A 79 42.73 -6.34 25.03
C VAL A 79 42.66 -7.44 23.95
N PRO A 80 43.27 -8.64 24.15
CA PRO A 80 43.53 -9.62 23.10
C PRO A 80 42.29 -10.39 22.64
N GLY A 81 42.34 -10.82 21.37
CA GLY A 81 41.22 -11.36 20.62
C GLY A 81 40.94 -12.85 20.80
N VAL A 82 39.72 -13.21 20.36
CA VAL A 82 39.27 -14.57 20.04
C VAL A 82 39.14 -14.66 18.51
N PRO A 83 39.52 -15.78 17.84
CA PRO A 83 39.85 -15.79 16.41
C PRO A 83 38.66 -15.53 15.49
N GLY A 84 38.88 -14.64 14.51
CA GLY A 84 37.91 -14.31 13.47
C GLY A 84 37.85 -15.36 12.35
N GLY A 85 36.63 -15.79 12.02
CA GLY A 85 36.31 -16.37 10.72
C GLY A 85 36.23 -15.30 9.62
N PRO A 86 36.31 -15.67 8.33
CA PRO A 86 36.51 -14.72 7.25
C PRO A 86 35.32 -13.78 7.09
N ARG A 87 35.57 -12.48 7.27
CA ARG A 87 34.64 -11.41 6.90
C ARG A 87 34.70 -11.19 5.40
N THR A 88 33.73 -11.75 4.67
CA THR A 88 33.37 -11.27 3.34
C THR A 88 32.52 -9.99 3.47
N PRO A 89 32.70 -8.98 2.62
CA PRO A 89 31.97 -7.71 2.72
C PRO A 89 30.48 -7.96 2.42
N ARG A 90 29.66 -7.99 3.48
CA ARG A 90 28.20 -7.89 3.34
C ARG A 90 27.92 -6.52 2.74
N GLY A 91 27.46 -6.51 1.49
CA GLY A 91 26.77 -5.37 0.92
C GLY A 91 25.66 -4.97 1.89
N ILE A 92 25.76 -3.75 2.38
CA ILE A 92 24.79 -3.11 3.26
C ILE A 92 23.44 -3.12 2.51
N PRO A 93 22.35 -3.68 3.07
CA PRO A 93 21.03 -3.29 2.62
C PRO A 93 20.91 -1.83 3.02
N LEU A 94 21.00 -0.91 2.05
CA LEU A 94 20.69 0.50 2.31
C LEU A 94 19.29 0.51 2.92
N ALA A 95 19.17 0.95 4.18
CA ALA A 95 17.89 1.29 4.78
C ALA A 95 17.16 2.16 3.77
N GLU A 96 15.99 1.70 3.34
CA GLU A 96 15.21 2.36 2.30
C GLU A 96 14.94 3.81 2.72
N ASP A 97 15.36 4.80 1.92
CA ASP A 97 15.12 6.21 2.24
C ASP A 97 13.62 6.50 2.12
N LEU A 98 12.98 6.53 3.28
CA LEU A 98 11.55 6.71 3.40
C LEU A 98 11.06 8.10 3.04
N THR A 99 11.95 9.06 2.80
CA THR A 99 11.60 10.44 2.43
C THR A 99 11.38 10.63 0.92
N ARG A 100 11.47 9.54 0.16
CA ARG A 100 11.35 9.50 -1.30
C ARG A 100 9.91 9.62 -1.77
N TRP A 101 9.68 10.44 -2.80
CA TRP A 101 8.37 10.61 -3.44
C TRP A 101 7.86 9.31 -4.09
N GLN A 102 8.77 8.43 -4.50
CA GLN A 102 8.48 7.15 -5.12
C GLN A 102 7.62 6.28 -4.21
N LEU A 103 7.90 6.27 -2.90
CA LEU A 103 7.10 5.51 -1.94
C LEU A 103 5.67 6.03 -1.86
N TRP A 104 5.50 7.36 -1.82
CA TRP A 104 4.17 7.95 -1.90
C TRP A 104 3.46 7.60 -3.21
N TRP A 105 4.17 7.64 -4.34
CA TRP A 105 3.60 7.26 -5.63
C TRP A 105 3.14 5.80 -5.63
N GLU A 106 3.95 4.86 -5.15
CA GLU A 106 3.59 3.44 -5.14
C GLU A 106 2.33 3.16 -4.30
N MET A 107 2.12 3.88 -3.19
CA MET A 107 0.89 3.75 -2.39
C MET A 107 -0.36 4.32 -3.08
N ASN A 108 -0.18 5.28 -3.98
CA ASN A 108 -1.27 6.10 -4.52
C ASN A 108 -1.50 5.90 -6.02
N LYS A 109 -0.63 5.21 -6.76
CA LYS A 109 -0.67 5.09 -8.23
C LYS A 109 -1.99 4.53 -8.76
N ASP A 110 -2.63 3.60 -8.04
CA ASP A 110 -3.83 2.91 -8.54
C ASP A 110 -5.00 3.86 -8.80
N ARG A 111 -5.13 4.95 -8.01
CA ARG A 111 -6.19 5.98 -8.21
C ARG A 111 -5.98 6.85 -9.44
N TYR A 112 -4.76 6.88 -9.98
CA TYR A 112 -4.40 7.67 -11.15
C TYR A 112 -4.32 6.82 -12.42
N LEU A 113 -3.85 5.58 -12.29
CA LEU A 113 -3.72 4.66 -13.40
C LEU A 113 -5.08 4.12 -13.86
N LEU A 114 -5.97 3.76 -12.92
CA LEU A 114 -7.34 3.30 -13.21
C LEU A 114 -7.41 2.29 -14.37
N LEU A 115 -6.46 1.34 -14.39
CA LEU A 115 -6.16 0.52 -15.56
C LEU A 115 -7.39 -0.20 -16.11
N ARG A 116 -8.22 -0.80 -15.25
CA ARG A 116 -9.43 -1.53 -15.66
C ARG A 116 -10.51 -0.62 -16.22
N GLU A 117 -10.72 0.56 -15.64
CA GLU A 117 -11.66 1.55 -16.21
C GLU A 117 -11.17 2.04 -17.56
N ARG A 118 -9.86 2.28 -17.67
CA ARG A 118 -9.22 2.65 -18.94
C ARG A 118 -9.31 1.54 -19.97
N GLN A 119 -9.65 0.30 -19.64
CA GLN A 119 -9.91 -0.77 -20.60
C GLN A 119 -11.39 -0.90 -20.96
N ALA A 120 -12.30 -0.63 -20.02
CA ALA A 120 -13.75 -0.76 -20.17
C ALA A 120 -14.39 0.13 -21.26
N GLY A 121 -13.66 1.11 -21.82
CA GLY A 121 -14.21 2.06 -22.81
C GLY A 121 -14.71 3.36 -22.18
N PRO A 122 -15.11 4.36 -22.98
CA PRO A 122 -15.77 5.56 -22.45
C PRO A 122 -17.08 5.14 -21.77
N GLN A 123 -17.09 5.17 -20.45
CA GLN A 123 -18.34 5.22 -19.70
C GLN A 123 -18.92 6.62 -19.94
N GLY A 124 -20.24 6.71 -20.21
CA GLY A 124 -20.92 8.00 -20.43
C GLY A 124 -20.67 9.01 -19.30
N PRO A 125 -21.01 10.30 -19.49
CA PRO A 125 -20.62 11.38 -18.58
C PRO A 125 -20.96 11.00 -17.14
N VAL A 126 -19.90 10.89 -16.33
CA VAL A 126 -20.01 10.67 -14.90
C VAL A 126 -20.04 12.07 -14.30
N THR A 127 -21.21 12.51 -13.92
CA THR A 127 -21.37 13.65 -13.02
C THR A 127 -21.35 13.12 -11.58
N GLY A 128 -20.32 13.52 -10.83
CA GLY A 128 -20.14 13.17 -9.43
C GLY A 128 -18.78 13.67 -8.96
N ASP A 129 -18.79 14.54 -7.94
CA ASP A 129 -17.61 15.20 -7.38
C ASP A 129 -16.49 14.22 -6.99
N ASP A 130 -15.29 14.76 -6.80
CA ASP A 130 -14.02 14.20 -6.26
C ASP A 130 -14.13 13.19 -5.09
N GLU A 131 -15.32 12.98 -4.53
CA GLU A 131 -15.67 11.97 -3.52
C GLU A 131 -15.80 10.55 -4.09
N TRP A 132 -15.55 10.34 -5.39
CA TRP A 132 -15.53 9.02 -6.05
C TRP A 132 -14.76 7.96 -5.26
N TYR A 133 -13.61 8.34 -4.67
CA TYR A 133 -12.76 7.45 -3.87
C TYR A 133 -13.08 7.47 -2.37
N LEU A 134 -13.59 8.59 -1.86
CA LEU A 134 -13.93 8.83 -0.45
C LEU A 134 -15.37 8.44 -0.10
N GLY A 135 -16.15 7.97 -1.08
CA GLY A 135 -17.39 7.24 -0.85
C GLY A 135 -18.68 7.94 -1.24
N ALA A 136 -18.67 9.17 -1.76
CA ALA A 136 -19.90 9.74 -2.30
C ALA A 136 -19.96 9.56 -3.82
N THR A 137 -21.10 9.06 -4.27
CA THR A 137 -21.47 8.88 -5.67
C THR A 137 -20.85 7.65 -6.38
N ARG A 138 -21.54 6.50 -6.28
CA ARG A 138 -22.11 5.83 -7.48
C ARG A 138 -22.97 4.61 -7.13
N ARG A 139 -23.99 4.42 -7.97
CA ARG A 139 -24.67 3.13 -8.23
C ARG A 139 -23.65 2.08 -8.65
N ALA A 140 -23.89 0.82 -8.27
CA ALA A 140 -23.06 -0.35 -8.58
C ALA A 140 -22.44 -0.25 -9.98
N ALA A 141 -21.11 -0.30 -10.06
CA ALA A 141 -20.40 -0.37 -11.33
C ALA A 141 -20.96 -1.55 -12.12
N LYS A 142 -21.37 -1.31 -13.37
CA LYS A 142 -21.68 -2.40 -14.30
C LYS A 142 -20.44 -3.31 -14.39
N PRO A 143 -20.59 -4.63 -14.56
CA PRO A 143 -19.47 -5.52 -14.80
C PRO A 143 -18.62 -4.92 -15.92
N ILE A 144 -17.30 -4.88 -15.70
CA ILE A 144 -16.32 -4.26 -16.61
C ILE A 144 -16.41 -4.89 -18.00
N LEU A 145 -16.92 -6.12 -18.11
CA LEU A 145 -17.16 -6.85 -19.35
C LEU A 145 -18.50 -7.64 -19.28
N PRO A 146 -19.40 -7.49 -20.27
CA PRO A 146 -20.58 -8.35 -20.39
C PRO A 146 -20.16 -9.79 -20.76
N GLY A 147 -20.23 -10.73 -19.80
CA GLY A 147 -19.86 -12.14 -20.01
C GLY A 147 -18.75 -12.65 -19.08
N ALA A 148 -17.89 -11.77 -18.56
CA ALA A 148 -16.77 -12.11 -17.67
C ALA A 148 -17.22 -12.89 -16.42
N ALA A 149 -18.36 -12.51 -15.82
CA ALA A 149 -18.88 -13.20 -14.64
C ALA A 149 -19.22 -14.67 -14.91
N ARG A 150 -19.74 -14.98 -16.11
CA ARG A 150 -20.04 -16.34 -16.52
C ARG A 150 -18.77 -17.13 -16.80
N VAL A 151 -17.84 -16.55 -17.57
CA VAL A 151 -16.54 -17.19 -17.87
C VAL A 151 -15.74 -17.45 -16.58
N ALA A 152 -15.71 -16.48 -15.66
CA ALA A 152 -15.06 -16.62 -14.36
C ALA A 152 -15.70 -17.76 -13.55
N ARG A 153 -17.03 -17.80 -13.44
CA ARG A 153 -17.75 -18.85 -12.70
C ARG A 153 -17.60 -20.25 -13.32
N ASP A 154 -17.76 -20.37 -14.64
CA ASP A 154 -17.86 -21.65 -15.31
C ASP A 154 -16.48 -22.25 -15.67
N THR A 155 -15.45 -21.41 -15.76
CA THR A 155 -14.10 -21.84 -16.23
C THR A 155 -13.00 -21.60 -15.20
N ILE A 156 -12.93 -20.40 -14.61
CA ILE A 156 -11.83 -20.02 -13.71
C ILE A 156 -12.00 -20.65 -12.33
N VAL A 157 -13.16 -20.49 -11.71
CA VAL A 157 -13.47 -21.00 -10.37
C VAL A 157 -13.21 -22.50 -10.21
N PRO A 158 -13.72 -23.40 -11.07
CA PRO A 158 -13.45 -24.83 -10.94
C PRO A 158 -11.96 -25.18 -11.15
N ALA A 159 -11.26 -24.47 -12.05
CA ALA A 159 -9.83 -24.68 -12.28
C ALA A 159 -8.97 -24.28 -11.06
N LEU A 160 -9.27 -23.12 -10.45
CA LEU A 160 -8.62 -22.65 -9.23
C LEU A 160 -8.91 -23.57 -8.05
N HIS A 161 -10.18 -23.99 -7.88
CA HIS A 161 -10.55 -24.93 -6.83
C HIS A 161 -9.82 -26.28 -6.96
N ARG A 162 -9.72 -26.82 -8.18
CA ARG A 162 -8.94 -28.04 -8.43
C ARG A 162 -7.47 -27.85 -8.09
N ALA A 163 -6.86 -26.75 -8.54
CA ALA A 163 -5.46 -26.44 -8.22
C ALA A 163 -5.21 -26.31 -6.71
N LEU A 164 -6.18 -25.75 -5.98
CA LEU A 164 -6.17 -25.58 -4.52
C LEU A 164 -6.26 -26.91 -3.77
N VAL A 165 -7.10 -27.84 -4.23
CA VAL A 165 -7.26 -29.17 -3.61
C VAL A 165 -6.08 -30.10 -3.93
N ASP A 166 -5.47 -29.95 -5.12
CA ASP A 166 -4.38 -30.81 -5.59
C ASP A 166 -2.99 -30.39 -5.07
N THR A 167 -2.89 -29.52 -4.06
CA THR A 167 -1.62 -28.99 -3.56
C THR A 167 -1.61 -28.79 -2.05
N ASN A 168 -0.44 -28.94 -1.44
CA ASN A 168 -0.15 -28.55 -0.05
C ASN A 168 0.88 -27.41 0.03
N ASP A 169 1.35 -26.92 -1.13
CA ASP A 169 2.32 -25.83 -1.19
C ASP A 169 1.64 -24.51 -0.78
N PRO A 170 2.18 -23.81 0.24
CA PRO A 170 1.52 -22.63 0.79
C PRO A 170 1.35 -21.53 -0.26
N HIS A 171 2.30 -21.34 -1.18
CA HIS A 171 2.24 -20.27 -2.17
C HIS A 171 1.10 -20.45 -3.18
N LEU A 172 0.93 -21.66 -3.70
CA LEU A 172 -0.19 -21.95 -4.60
C LEU A 172 -1.52 -21.95 -3.86
N VAL A 173 -1.57 -22.49 -2.63
CA VAL A 173 -2.78 -22.45 -1.79
C VAL A 173 -3.25 -21.01 -1.61
N THR A 174 -2.39 -20.13 -1.13
CA THR A 174 -2.77 -18.76 -0.80
C THR A 174 -3.09 -17.92 -2.05
N ALA A 175 -2.37 -18.12 -3.17
CA ALA A 175 -2.73 -17.52 -4.44
C ALA A 175 -4.12 -17.96 -4.92
N CYS A 176 -4.46 -19.25 -4.83
CA CYS A 176 -5.80 -19.75 -5.16
C CYS A 176 -6.88 -19.22 -4.22
N LEU A 177 -6.63 -19.11 -2.91
CA LEU A 177 -7.58 -18.55 -1.93
C LEU A 177 -7.92 -17.08 -2.27
N ILE A 178 -6.90 -16.24 -2.52
CA ILE A 178 -7.12 -14.85 -2.92
C ILE A 178 -7.82 -14.76 -4.28
N ALA A 179 -7.41 -15.58 -5.26
CA ALA A 179 -8.01 -15.59 -6.59
C ALA A 179 -9.49 -15.96 -6.56
N LEU A 180 -9.86 -17.01 -5.83
CA LEU A 180 -11.26 -17.41 -5.61
C LEU A 180 -12.05 -16.32 -4.89
N ALA A 181 -11.46 -15.70 -3.87
CA ALA A 181 -12.12 -14.66 -3.10
C ALA A 181 -12.38 -13.37 -3.91
N LYS A 182 -11.44 -12.97 -4.77
CA LYS A 182 -11.60 -11.83 -5.68
C LYS A 182 -12.80 -12.03 -6.61
N ILE A 183 -12.90 -13.22 -7.21
CA ILE A 183 -14.02 -13.61 -8.07
C ILE A 183 -15.32 -13.57 -7.25
N GLY A 184 -15.32 -14.19 -6.06
CA GLY A 184 -16.41 -14.08 -5.08
C GLY A 184 -17.65 -14.93 -5.40
N GLU A 185 -17.55 -15.83 -6.37
CA GLU A 185 -18.66 -16.64 -6.89
C GLU A 185 -18.67 -18.06 -6.30
N ASP A 186 -19.87 -18.59 -6.04
CA ASP A 186 -20.04 -20.02 -5.76
C ASP A 186 -19.96 -20.83 -7.05
N HIS A 187 -19.68 -22.12 -6.92
CA HIS A 187 -19.81 -23.08 -8.01
C HIS A 187 -20.98 -24.02 -7.71
N ARG A 188 -21.55 -24.65 -8.75
CA ARG A 188 -22.63 -25.64 -8.61
C ARG A 188 -22.32 -26.77 -7.62
N ASP A 189 -21.04 -27.09 -7.44
CA ASP A 189 -20.58 -28.24 -6.64
C ASP A 189 -20.06 -27.83 -5.25
N PHE A 190 -19.87 -26.54 -4.98
CA PHE A 190 -19.33 -26.07 -3.70
C PHE A 190 -19.66 -24.60 -3.41
N ALA A 191 -19.91 -24.30 -2.13
CA ALA A 191 -20.00 -22.94 -1.64
C ALA A 191 -18.60 -22.37 -1.37
N LEU A 192 -18.35 -21.13 -1.82
CA LEU A 192 -17.05 -20.49 -1.70
C LEU A 192 -16.61 -20.32 -0.23
N LEU A 193 -17.51 -19.89 0.65
CA LEU A 193 -17.17 -19.69 2.06
C LEU A 193 -16.75 -21.00 2.74
N ASP A 194 -17.38 -22.12 2.40
CA ASP A 194 -17.01 -23.43 2.93
C ASP A 194 -15.62 -23.86 2.47
N VAL A 195 -15.25 -23.53 1.23
CA VAL A 195 -13.89 -23.75 0.73
C VAL A 195 -12.88 -22.94 1.55
N LEU A 196 -13.13 -21.64 1.78
CA LEU A 196 -12.20 -20.78 2.50
C LEU A 196 -12.06 -21.17 3.98
N VAL A 197 -13.16 -21.52 4.66
CA VAL A 197 -13.18 -21.92 6.08
C VAL A 197 -12.30 -23.14 6.35
N ARG A 198 -12.18 -24.08 5.39
CA ARG A 198 -11.31 -25.27 5.53
C ARG A 198 -9.84 -24.95 5.73
N TYR A 199 -9.39 -23.74 5.36
CA TYR A 199 -8.00 -23.31 5.48
C TYR A 199 -7.72 -22.43 6.72
N LEU A 200 -8.74 -22.06 7.50
CA LEU A 200 -8.55 -21.39 8.80
C LEU A 200 -7.72 -22.21 9.81
N PRO A 201 -7.81 -23.56 9.86
CA PRO A 201 -6.95 -24.38 10.72
C PRO A 201 -5.64 -24.83 10.04
N ALA A 202 -5.24 -24.25 8.90
CA ALA A 202 -4.07 -24.69 8.16
C ALA A 202 -2.78 -24.65 8.99
N ARG A 203 -1.84 -25.54 8.67
CA ARG A 203 -0.53 -25.66 9.35
C ARG A 203 0.27 -24.36 9.23
N PHE A 204 0.37 -23.81 8.02
CA PHE A 204 1.14 -22.60 7.74
C PHE A 204 0.36 -21.35 8.16
N GLN A 205 1.05 -20.44 8.87
CA GLN A 205 0.47 -19.21 9.38
C GLN A 205 -0.07 -18.31 8.26
N GLN A 206 0.73 -18.10 7.21
CA GLN A 206 0.34 -17.32 6.03
C GLN A 206 -0.96 -17.84 5.39
N THR A 207 -1.16 -19.16 5.37
CA THR A 207 -2.41 -19.76 4.85
C THR A 207 -3.62 -19.41 5.71
N ARG A 208 -3.49 -19.44 7.03
CA ARG A 208 -4.58 -19.05 7.95
C ARG A 208 -4.95 -17.58 7.81
N GLU A 209 -3.94 -16.71 7.78
CA GLU A 209 -4.10 -15.26 7.59
C GLU A 209 -4.79 -14.96 6.25
N THR A 210 -4.32 -15.60 5.18
CA THR A 210 -4.90 -15.47 3.84
C THR A 210 -6.34 -15.96 3.81
N ALA A 211 -6.66 -17.09 4.44
CA ALA A 211 -8.02 -17.61 4.52
C ALA A 211 -8.96 -16.63 5.26
N ALA A 212 -8.51 -16.05 6.38
CA ALA A 212 -9.28 -15.05 7.11
C ALA A 212 -9.53 -13.79 6.27
N LEU A 213 -8.51 -13.25 5.60
CA LEU A 213 -8.67 -12.09 4.73
C LEU A 213 -9.54 -12.39 3.49
N ALA A 214 -9.38 -13.58 2.89
CA ALA A 214 -10.14 -14.03 1.74
C ALA A 214 -11.66 -14.02 2.02
N LEU A 215 -12.09 -14.39 3.24
CA LEU A 215 -13.50 -14.28 3.65
C LEU A 215 -14.05 -12.86 3.45
N GLY A 216 -13.27 -11.82 3.78
CA GLY A 216 -13.64 -10.42 3.55
C GLY A 216 -13.60 -10.00 2.08
N ILE A 217 -12.60 -10.45 1.32
CA ILE A 217 -12.45 -10.17 -0.11
C ILE A 217 -13.63 -10.71 -0.92
N THR A 218 -14.27 -11.81 -0.49
CA THR A 218 -15.48 -12.35 -1.15
C THR A 218 -16.63 -11.35 -1.28
N ARG A 219 -16.67 -10.32 -0.42
CA ARG A 219 -17.76 -9.34 -0.32
C ARG A 219 -19.14 -9.97 -0.02
N ARG A 220 -19.16 -11.18 0.54
CA ARG A 220 -20.40 -11.87 0.93
C ARG A 220 -20.77 -11.53 2.38
N ALA A 221 -21.96 -10.99 2.58
CA ALA A 221 -22.44 -10.60 3.92
C ALA A 221 -22.36 -11.74 4.96
N ALA A 222 -22.58 -12.98 4.50
CA ALA A 222 -22.47 -14.19 5.33
C ALA A 222 -21.06 -14.45 5.91
N ALA A 223 -20.01 -13.76 5.43
CA ALA A 223 -18.68 -13.85 6.01
C ALA A 223 -18.51 -13.05 7.31
N LEU A 224 -19.38 -12.05 7.59
CA LEU A 224 -19.23 -11.17 8.75
C LEU A 224 -19.23 -11.93 10.09
N PRO A 225 -20.15 -12.88 10.36
CA PRO A 225 -20.12 -13.64 11.60
C PRO A 225 -18.82 -14.45 11.78
N LEU A 226 -18.30 -15.06 10.70
CA LEU A 226 -17.05 -15.82 10.73
C LEU A 226 -15.86 -14.92 11.09
N LEU A 227 -15.77 -13.75 10.42
CA LEU A 227 -14.72 -12.77 10.66
C LEU A 227 -14.80 -12.18 12.08
N ARG A 228 -16.02 -11.87 12.55
CA ARG A 228 -16.26 -11.42 13.92
C ARG A 228 -15.75 -12.45 14.92
N ASP A 229 -16.13 -13.71 14.76
CA ASP A 229 -15.81 -14.76 15.71
C ASP A 229 -14.29 -15.02 15.77
N LEU A 230 -13.60 -14.94 14.62
CA LEU A 230 -12.14 -14.94 14.56
C LEU A 230 -11.54 -13.74 15.31
N LEU A 231 -11.94 -12.51 14.98
CA LEU A 231 -11.40 -11.28 15.56
C LEU A 231 -11.59 -11.21 17.09
N LEU A 232 -12.74 -11.66 17.59
CA LEU A 232 -13.05 -11.66 19.03
C LEU A 232 -12.39 -12.79 19.81
N ASP A 233 -11.70 -13.73 19.16
CA ASP A 233 -11.16 -14.95 19.81
C ASP A 233 -12.24 -15.66 20.68
N ASN A 234 -13.46 -15.80 20.16
CA ASN A 234 -14.54 -16.47 20.90
C ASN A 234 -14.52 -17.98 20.66
N ALA A 235 -15.36 -18.74 21.37
CA ALA A 235 -15.41 -20.20 21.25
C ALA A 235 -15.64 -20.67 19.80
N THR A 236 -16.47 -19.96 19.02
CA THR A 236 -16.69 -20.24 17.60
C THR A 236 -15.45 -19.97 16.77
N GLY A 237 -14.78 -18.83 16.97
CA GLY A 237 -13.52 -18.49 16.29
C GLY A 237 -12.42 -19.51 16.55
N ARG A 238 -12.29 -19.95 17.81
CA ARG A 238 -11.35 -21.01 18.22
C ARG A 238 -11.66 -22.35 17.59
N LYS A 239 -12.95 -22.71 17.48
CA LYS A 239 -13.41 -23.90 16.77
C LYS A 239 -13.08 -23.83 15.26
N LEU A 240 -13.30 -22.68 14.62
CA LEU A 240 -12.95 -22.46 13.21
C LEU A 240 -11.44 -22.59 12.99
N ALA A 241 -10.62 -22.01 13.86
CA ALA A 241 -9.16 -22.09 13.80
C ALA A 241 -8.60 -23.43 14.28
N ARG A 242 -9.41 -24.28 14.93
CA ARG A 242 -9.02 -25.51 15.64
C ARG A 242 -7.83 -25.31 16.58
N ARG A 243 -7.90 -24.25 17.39
CA ARG A 243 -6.85 -23.84 18.33
C ARG A 243 -7.46 -23.36 19.64
N SER A 244 -6.67 -23.39 20.71
CA SER A 244 -7.04 -22.87 22.03
C SER A 244 -7.18 -21.34 22.06
N GLU A 245 -6.66 -20.65 21.05
CA GLU A 245 -6.76 -19.22 20.79
C GLU A 245 -6.67 -18.96 19.29
N VAL A 246 -7.31 -17.89 18.83
CA VAL A 246 -7.13 -17.35 17.48
C VAL A 246 -5.88 -16.46 17.48
N ASP A 247 -4.92 -16.82 16.62
CA ASP A 247 -3.66 -16.10 16.44
C ASP A 247 -3.85 -14.60 16.19
N GLY A 248 -3.02 -13.75 16.81
CA GLY A 248 -3.13 -12.29 16.74
C GLY A 248 -3.10 -11.73 15.32
N ARG A 249 -2.30 -12.31 14.42
CA ARG A 249 -2.28 -11.91 13.01
C ARG A 249 -3.53 -12.36 12.28
N VAL A 250 -4.05 -13.57 12.55
CA VAL A 250 -5.35 -14.00 12.01
C VAL A 250 -6.46 -13.06 12.46
N ARG A 251 -6.45 -12.59 13.71
CA ARG A 251 -7.41 -11.59 14.22
C ARG A 251 -7.27 -10.25 13.48
N ALA A 252 -6.05 -9.75 13.26
CA ALA A 252 -5.82 -8.54 12.48
C ALA A 252 -6.29 -8.67 11.02
N PHE A 253 -6.02 -9.81 10.36
CA PHE A 253 -6.49 -10.09 9.00
C PHE A 253 -8.01 -10.23 8.93
N ALA A 254 -8.65 -10.76 9.99
CA ALA A 254 -10.10 -10.74 10.11
C ALA A 254 -10.65 -9.31 10.23
N ALA A 255 -10.00 -8.42 11.01
CA ALA A 255 -10.39 -7.01 11.09
C ALA A 255 -10.27 -6.28 9.73
N TYR A 256 -9.17 -6.48 8.99
CA TYR A 256 -9.07 -5.97 7.62
C TYR A 256 -10.18 -6.57 6.73
N GLY A 257 -10.45 -7.88 6.82
CA GLY A 257 -11.55 -8.52 6.10
C GLY A 257 -12.91 -7.90 6.38
N ILE A 258 -13.20 -7.54 7.64
CA ILE A 258 -14.44 -6.83 8.03
C ILE A 258 -14.50 -5.46 7.35
N GLY A 259 -13.39 -4.72 7.31
CA GLY A 259 -13.33 -3.41 6.62
C GLY A 259 -13.62 -3.51 5.12
N ILE A 260 -13.03 -4.50 4.44
CA ILE A 260 -13.28 -4.76 3.02
C ILE A 260 -14.76 -5.12 2.80
N LEU A 261 -15.33 -5.99 3.62
CA LEU A 261 -16.73 -6.40 3.52
C LEU A 261 -17.66 -5.19 3.74
N ALA A 262 -17.42 -4.42 4.80
CA ALA A 262 -18.19 -3.24 5.16
C ALA A 262 -18.11 -2.14 4.08
N ALA A 263 -16.98 -2.02 3.36
CA ALA A 263 -16.86 -1.06 2.26
C ALA A 263 -17.88 -1.32 1.12
N HIS A 264 -18.32 -2.57 0.92
CA HIS A 264 -19.26 -2.95 -0.16
C HIS A 264 -20.67 -3.30 0.34
N GLY A 265 -20.85 -3.54 1.63
CA GLY A 265 -22.15 -3.84 2.21
C GLY A 265 -23.07 -2.63 2.34
N GLY A 266 -24.34 -2.89 2.60
CA GLY A 266 -25.32 -1.88 3.00
C GLY A 266 -25.06 -1.32 4.40
N VAL A 267 -25.78 -0.26 4.77
CA VAL A 267 -25.56 0.46 6.05
C VAL A 267 -25.76 -0.42 7.29
N ASP A 268 -26.65 -1.40 7.24
CA ASP A 268 -26.89 -2.30 8.38
C ASP A 268 -25.68 -3.23 8.61
N LEU A 269 -25.11 -3.80 7.54
CA LEU A 269 -23.85 -4.55 7.61
C LEU A 269 -22.70 -3.67 8.12
N LYS A 270 -22.63 -2.41 7.70
CA LYS A 270 -21.63 -1.44 8.20
C LYS A 270 -21.79 -1.18 9.69
N ALA A 271 -23.03 -1.09 10.18
CA ALA A 271 -23.32 -0.88 11.60
C ALA A 271 -22.89 -2.10 12.44
N GLU A 272 -23.15 -3.32 11.96
CA GLU A 272 -22.66 -4.55 12.61
C GLU A 272 -21.14 -4.62 12.60
N ALA A 273 -20.50 -4.35 11.45
CA ALA A 273 -19.05 -4.29 11.34
C ALA A 273 -18.44 -3.26 12.31
N PHE A 274 -19.04 -2.08 12.42
CA PHE A 274 -18.63 -1.06 13.38
C PHE A 274 -18.69 -1.56 14.82
N ALA A 275 -19.80 -2.18 15.24
CA ALA A 275 -19.95 -2.68 16.60
C ALA A 275 -18.84 -3.69 16.97
N VAL A 276 -18.47 -4.56 16.04
CA VAL A 276 -17.39 -5.53 16.25
C VAL A 276 -16.03 -4.83 16.34
N LEU A 277 -15.70 -3.97 15.38
CA LEU A 277 -14.41 -3.27 15.33
C LEU A 277 -14.22 -2.33 16.53
N ASP A 278 -15.28 -1.62 16.93
CA ASP A 278 -15.29 -0.69 18.06
C ASP A 278 -15.06 -1.41 19.40
N SER A 279 -15.70 -2.58 19.59
CA SER A 279 -15.50 -3.38 20.81
C SER A 279 -14.04 -3.77 20.99
N VAL A 280 -13.36 -4.19 19.91
CA VAL A 280 -11.93 -4.52 19.96
C VAL A 280 -11.06 -3.28 20.09
N LEU A 281 -11.41 -2.16 19.45
CA LEU A 281 -10.65 -0.91 19.55
C LEU A 281 -10.60 -0.39 21.00
N HIS A 282 -11.71 -0.49 21.72
CA HIS A 282 -11.87 0.05 23.06
C HIS A 282 -11.72 -0.97 24.19
N ASP A 283 -11.52 -2.25 23.89
CA ASP A 283 -11.18 -3.25 24.92
C ASP A 283 -9.74 -3.06 25.39
N ALA A 284 -9.58 -2.78 26.69
CA ALA A 284 -8.29 -2.62 27.35
C ALA A 284 -7.53 -3.96 27.49
N LYS A 285 -8.23 -5.10 27.46
CA LYS A 285 -7.63 -6.43 27.51
C LYS A 285 -7.00 -6.84 26.19
N VAL A 286 -7.46 -6.26 25.08
CA VAL A 286 -6.88 -6.48 23.76
C VAL A 286 -5.90 -5.35 23.48
N TRP A 287 -4.63 -5.51 23.81
CA TRP A 287 -3.59 -4.50 23.52
C TRP A 287 -2.52 -5.05 22.57
N ASP A 288 -2.98 -5.41 21.37
CA ASP A 288 -2.13 -5.82 20.24
C ASP A 288 -2.13 -4.72 19.17
N ARG A 289 -0.94 -4.26 18.76
CA ARG A 289 -0.82 -3.12 17.82
C ARG A 289 -1.35 -3.47 16.43
N ASP A 290 -1.11 -4.69 15.95
CA ASP A 290 -1.60 -5.14 14.65
C ASP A 290 -3.13 -5.17 14.63
N ILE A 291 -3.75 -5.70 15.69
CA ILE A 291 -5.22 -5.75 15.80
C ILE A 291 -5.82 -4.34 15.86
N LYS A 292 -5.25 -3.43 16.68
CA LYS A 292 -5.77 -2.04 16.79
C LYS A 292 -5.61 -1.27 15.48
N VAL A 293 -4.45 -1.38 14.82
CA VAL A 293 -4.21 -0.73 13.53
C VAL A 293 -5.15 -1.29 12.46
N ALA A 294 -5.36 -2.61 12.44
CA ALA A 294 -6.31 -3.23 11.53
C ALA A 294 -7.75 -2.74 11.79
N ALA A 295 -8.15 -2.60 13.06
CA ALA A 295 -9.47 -2.09 13.42
C ALA A 295 -9.67 -0.62 13.00
N ILE A 296 -8.71 0.26 13.29
CA ILE A 296 -8.75 1.68 12.90
C ILE A 296 -8.78 1.80 11.37
N SER A 297 -7.94 1.04 10.68
CA SER A 297 -7.89 1.02 9.21
C SER A 297 -9.20 0.52 8.61
N ALA A 298 -9.79 -0.54 9.16
CA ALA A 298 -11.07 -1.09 8.74
C ALA A 298 -12.23 -0.10 8.92
N LEU A 299 -12.23 0.64 10.05
CA LEU A 299 -13.18 1.74 10.27
C LEU A 299 -12.99 2.85 9.25
N GLY A 300 -11.75 3.24 8.95
CA GLY A 300 -11.43 4.31 8.01
C GLY A 300 -11.78 4.02 6.54
N VAL A 301 -11.79 2.75 6.12
CA VAL A 301 -12.19 2.35 4.75
C VAL A 301 -13.69 2.04 4.64
N MET A 302 -14.43 2.10 5.75
CA MET A 302 -15.87 1.90 5.76
C MET A 302 -16.54 3.07 5.04
N ARG A 303 -17.02 2.84 3.82
CA ARG A 303 -17.65 3.88 2.99
C ARG A 303 -18.96 4.38 3.62
N LEU A 304 -18.93 5.52 4.30
CA LEU A 304 -20.09 6.16 4.91
C LEU A 304 -20.39 7.46 4.17
N ASP A 305 -21.48 7.49 3.42
CA ASP A 305 -21.92 8.68 2.69
C ASP A 305 -23.10 9.35 3.42
N PRO A 306 -22.90 10.51 4.08
CA PRO A 306 -23.98 11.24 4.73
C PRO A 306 -25.12 11.65 3.79
N ARG A 307 -24.84 11.78 2.48
CA ARG A 307 -25.81 12.13 1.45
C ARG A 307 -26.67 10.93 1.05
N ALA A 308 -26.21 9.70 1.29
CA ALA A 308 -26.93 8.47 0.97
C ALA A 308 -28.11 8.18 1.93
N GLY A 309 -28.17 8.83 3.09
CA GLY A 309 -29.34 8.78 3.98
C GLY A 309 -29.04 8.89 5.47
N ALA A 310 -30.10 9.02 6.28
CA ALA A 310 -30.00 9.27 7.72
C ALA A 310 -29.24 8.18 8.49
N LYS A 311 -29.38 6.89 8.12
CA LYS A 311 -28.64 5.78 8.74
C LYS A 311 -27.13 5.92 8.56
N HIS A 312 -26.68 6.35 7.38
CA HIS A 312 -25.25 6.57 7.12
C HIS A 312 -24.71 7.74 7.95
N LYS A 313 -25.45 8.85 8.00
CA LYS A 313 -25.11 10.00 8.83
C LYS A 313 -25.02 9.63 10.31
N LEU A 314 -25.99 8.86 10.81
CA LEU A 314 -26.01 8.38 12.20
C LEU A 314 -24.83 7.46 12.51
N LEU A 315 -24.48 6.56 11.59
CA LEU A 315 -23.33 5.68 11.78
C LEU A 315 -22.01 6.47 11.79
N LEU A 316 -21.87 7.46 10.90
CA LEU A 316 -20.72 8.37 10.91
C LEU A 316 -20.59 9.13 12.23
N TRP A 317 -21.72 9.59 12.79
CA TRP A 317 -21.80 10.20 14.13
C TRP A 317 -21.42 9.28 15.29
N LYS A 318 -21.33 7.96 15.07
CA LYS A 318 -20.81 7.01 16.06
C LYS A 318 -19.34 6.70 15.83
N VAL A 319 -18.96 6.43 14.59
CA VAL A 319 -17.60 6.02 14.21
C VAL A 319 -16.58 7.12 14.51
N VAL A 320 -16.85 8.35 14.09
CA VAL A 320 -15.89 9.45 14.20
C VAL A 320 -15.58 9.81 15.66
N PRO A 321 -16.58 9.96 16.56
CA PRO A 321 -16.29 10.17 17.99
C PRO A 321 -15.59 9.00 18.67
N SER A 322 -15.88 7.75 18.28
CA SER A 322 -15.16 6.57 18.77
C SER A 322 -13.66 6.64 18.41
N LEU A 323 -13.34 6.97 17.16
CA LEU A 323 -11.97 7.20 16.72
C LEU A 323 -11.31 8.38 17.47
N ASP A 324 -12.00 9.51 17.65
CA ASP A 324 -11.49 10.66 18.41
C ASP A 324 -11.17 10.29 19.86
N LYS A 325 -12.03 9.49 20.50
CA LYS A 325 -11.84 9.01 21.87
C LYS A 325 -10.53 8.23 21.99
N PHE A 326 -10.28 7.29 21.09
CA PHE A 326 -9.02 6.53 21.07
C PHE A 326 -7.80 7.44 20.78
N TYR A 327 -7.93 8.37 19.84
CA TYR A 327 -6.86 9.29 19.45
C TYR A 327 -6.41 10.24 20.56
N ARG A 328 -7.35 10.65 21.43
CA ARG A 328 -7.13 11.59 22.53
C ARG A 328 -6.67 10.94 23.82
N ALA A 329 -6.78 9.61 23.93
CA ALA A 329 -6.38 8.91 25.13
C ALA A 329 -4.87 9.05 25.39
N GLU A 330 -4.48 9.25 26.64
CA GLU A 330 -3.09 9.39 27.07
C GLU A 330 -2.44 8.01 27.26
N LEU A 331 -2.19 7.30 26.15
CA LEU A 331 -1.75 5.90 26.14
C LEU A 331 -0.21 5.74 26.09
N GLY A 332 0.53 6.83 26.27
CA GLY A 332 1.99 6.86 26.21
C GLY A 332 2.57 6.79 24.79
N LYS A 333 3.90 6.91 24.67
CA LYS A 333 4.61 7.00 23.37
C LYS A 333 4.42 5.77 22.48
N ALA A 334 4.42 4.56 23.07
CA ALA A 334 4.27 3.32 22.31
C ALA A 334 2.91 3.20 21.60
N ALA A 335 1.87 3.82 22.16
CA ALA A 335 0.55 3.87 21.56
C ALA A 335 0.40 4.92 20.46
N GLN A 336 1.29 5.92 20.40
CA GLN A 336 1.21 6.99 19.39
C GLN A 336 1.38 6.47 17.96
N LEU A 337 2.16 5.40 17.77
CA LEU A 337 2.24 4.69 16.48
C LEU A 337 0.88 4.15 16.03
N VAL A 338 0.08 3.62 16.96
CA VAL A 338 -1.28 3.14 16.67
C VAL A 338 -2.23 4.32 16.48
N GLN A 339 -2.15 5.35 17.32
CA GLN A 339 -2.96 6.57 17.21
C GLN A 339 -2.72 7.32 15.89
N ALA A 340 -1.52 7.21 15.30
CA ALA A 340 -1.20 7.82 14.00
C ALA A 340 -2.05 7.27 12.84
N HIS A 341 -2.73 6.13 12.99
CA HIS A 341 -3.67 5.64 11.97
C HIS A 341 -5.03 6.37 12.02
N VAL A 342 -5.37 7.01 13.14
CA VAL A 342 -6.67 7.66 13.32
C VAL A 342 -6.86 8.88 12.42
N PRO A 343 -5.91 9.83 12.28
CA PRO A 343 -6.11 10.99 11.43
C PRO A 343 -6.45 10.63 9.98
N VAL A 344 -5.76 9.63 9.41
CA VAL A 344 -6.05 9.12 8.06
C VAL A 344 -7.44 8.49 7.99
N ALA A 345 -7.81 7.65 8.97
CA ALA A 345 -9.15 7.05 9.03
C ALA A 345 -10.27 8.10 9.11
N VAL A 346 -10.10 9.12 9.95
CA VAL A 346 -11.06 10.24 10.06
C VAL A 346 -11.10 11.07 8.77
N GLY A 347 -9.94 11.36 8.18
CA GLY A 347 -9.84 12.07 6.91
C GLY A 347 -10.59 11.35 5.78
N ARG A 348 -10.46 10.03 5.70
CA ARG A 348 -11.18 9.19 4.73
C ARG A 348 -12.69 9.21 4.94
N LEU A 349 -13.14 9.13 6.21
CA LEU A 349 -14.56 9.07 6.57
C LEU A 349 -15.30 10.39 6.37
N LEU A 350 -14.68 11.51 6.72
CA LEU A 350 -15.32 12.83 6.64
C LEU A 350 -15.15 13.48 5.26
N GLY A 351 -14.05 13.16 4.57
CA GLY A 351 -13.68 13.77 3.31
C GLY A 351 -13.73 15.30 3.37
N ARG A 352 -14.10 15.93 2.26
CA ARG A 352 -14.14 17.39 2.12
C ARG A 352 -15.48 18.01 2.49
N GLY A 353 -16.28 17.30 3.28
CA GLY A 353 -17.57 17.80 3.73
C GLY A 353 -17.47 19.15 4.43
N ALA A 354 -18.53 19.96 4.28
CA ALA A 354 -18.68 21.23 5.00
C ALA A 354 -19.31 21.05 6.40
N GLY A 355 -19.48 19.82 6.88
CA GLY A 355 -20.07 19.54 8.19
C GLY A 355 -19.20 20.01 9.35
N VAL A 356 -19.84 20.27 10.50
CA VAL A 356 -19.19 20.73 11.74
C VAL A 356 -18.04 19.81 12.16
N ASP A 357 -18.20 18.50 12.01
CA ASP A 357 -17.15 17.53 12.31
C ASP A 357 -15.90 17.74 11.43
N ALA A 358 -16.07 17.92 10.11
CA ALA A 358 -14.94 18.12 9.22
C ALA A 358 -14.18 19.42 9.55
N ALA A 359 -14.89 20.50 9.89
CA ALA A 359 -14.26 21.74 10.35
C ALA A 359 -13.47 21.56 11.64
N ARG A 360 -14.07 20.89 12.65
CA ARG A 360 -13.42 20.57 13.92
C ARG A 360 -12.15 19.74 13.73
N PHE A 361 -12.16 18.75 12.84
CA PHE A 361 -10.97 17.92 12.58
C PHE A 361 -9.92 18.62 11.74
N ARG A 362 -10.29 19.52 10.80
CA ARG A 362 -9.33 20.40 10.14
C ARG A 362 -8.57 21.25 11.15
N GLU A 363 -9.28 21.90 12.06
CA GLU A 363 -8.66 22.66 13.14
C GLU A 363 -7.77 21.78 14.03
N ARG A 364 -8.27 20.63 14.47
CA ARG A 364 -7.49 19.68 15.29
C ARG A 364 -6.18 19.28 14.62
N PHE A 365 -6.21 18.87 13.35
CA PHE A 365 -5.01 18.40 12.66
C PHE A 365 -4.07 19.54 12.27
N ARG A 366 -4.60 20.74 12.07
CA ARG A 366 -3.78 21.95 11.92
C ARG A 366 -2.99 22.24 13.19
N ASP A 367 -3.63 22.18 14.35
CA ASP A 367 -2.97 22.37 15.65
C ASP A 367 -1.96 21.25 15.93
N GLU A 368 -2.25 20.03 15.46
CA GLU A 368 -1.34 18.88 15.57
C GLU A 368 -0.06 19.05 14.76
N LEU A 369 -0.02 19.88 13.70
CA LEU A 369 1.24 20.22 13.03
C LEU A 369 2.17 21.03 13.94
N PHE A 370 1.64 21.83 14.87
CA PHE A 370 2.43 22.63 15.80
C PHE A 370 1.90 22.44 17.22
N PRO A 371 2.06 21.23 17.79
CA PRO A 371 1.36 20.88 19.02
C PRO A 371 1.96 21.64 20.20
N ARG A 372 1.11 21.95 21.18
CA ARG A 372 1.56 22.50 22.47
C ARG A 372 2.35 21.48 23.28
N VAL A 373 1.96 20.21 23.18
CA VAL A 373 2.61 19.08 23.85
C VAL A 373 3.30 18.21 22.80
N LYS A 374 4.58 17.92 22.98
CA LYS A 374 5.35 17.12 22.02
C LYS A 374 4.74 15.73 21.85
N ARG A 375 4.39 15.36 20.62
CA ARG A 375 3.98 14.00 20.21
C ARG A 375 5.00 13.39 19.25
N GLY A 376 4.82 12.12 18.94
CA GLY A 376 5.64 11.38 17.98
C GLY A 376 5.50 11.93 16.55
N PRO A 377 6.55 11.81 15.72
CA PRO A 377 6.56 12.34 14.36
C PRO A 377 5.44 11.76 13.48
N GLU A 378 5.05 10.51 13.72
CA GLU A 378 4.00 9.82 12.95
C GLU A 378 2.63 10.50 13.09
N ILE A 379 2.41 11.19 14.20
CA ILE A 379 1.19 11.98 14.41
C ILE A 379 1.17 13.19 13.47
N HIS A 380 2.28 13.93 13.34
CA HIS A 380 2.40 15.08 12.43
C HIS A 380 2.26 14.66 10.97
N GLN A 381 2.88 13.53 10.62
CA GLN A 381 2.81 12.93 9.29
C GLN A 381 1.35 12.60 8.92
N SER A 382 0.64 11.91 9.81
CA SER A 382 -0.76 11.57 9.59
C SER A 382 -1.68 12.78 9.62
N ALA A 383 -1.39 13.80 10.43
CA ALA A 383 -2.12 15.06 10.42
C ALA A 383 -2.00 15.79 9.08
N ALA A 384 -0.79 15.87 8.50
CA ALA A 384 -0.57 16.46 7.18
C ALA A 384 -1.35 15.72 6.08
N ILE A 385 -1.34 14.38 6.10
CA ILE A 385 -2.15 13.58 5.17
C ILE A 385 -3.65 13.85 5.36
N ALA A 386 -4.13 13.82 6.60
CA ALA A 386 -5.54 14.04 6.92
C ALA A 386 -6.02 15.43 6.49
N LEU A 387 -5.19 16.47 6.64
CA LEU A 387 -5.50 17.81 6.13
C LEU A 387 -5.62 17.84 4.60
N GLY A 388 -4.81 17.07 3.88
CA GLY A 388 -4.96 16.86 2.44
C GLY A 388 -6.31 16.23 2.06
N LEU A 389 -6.82 15.31 2.88
CA LEU A 389 -8.13 14.66 2.68
C LEU A 389 -9.31 15.57 3.03
N LEU A 390 -9.18 16.40 4.06
CA LEU A 390 -10.26 17.23 4.62
C LEU A 390 -10.34 18.65 4.06
N GLY A 391 -9.20 19.22 3.66
CA GLY A 391 -9.06 20.61 3.26
C GLY A 391 -9.72 20.90 1.92
N ARG A 392 -10.33 22.08 1.81
CA ARG A 392 -10.94 22.59 0.58
C ARG A 392 -10.10 23.75 0.03
N PRO A 393 -10.17 24.05 -1.28
CA PRO A 393 -9.49 25.21 -1.86
C PRO A 393 -9.76 26.54 -1.12
N ALA A 394 -10.95 26.69 -0.53
CA ALA A 394 -11.33 27.87 0.25
C ALA A 394 -10.76 27.92 1.67
N ASP A 395 -10.29 26.80 2.22
CA ASP A 395 -9.69 26.71 3.55
C ASP A 395 -8.22 27.18 3.49
N THR A 396 -8.00 28.47 3.24
CA THR A 396 -6.66 29.04 3.00
C THR A 396 -5.74 28.88 4.19
N ASP A 397 -6.29 28.90 5.41
CA ASP A 397 -5.61 28.70 6.68
C ASP A 397 -4.98 27.30 6.80
N VAL A 398 -5.62 26.27 6.21
CA VAL A 398 -5.05 24.92 6.13
C VAL A 398 -3.85 24.92 5.18
N GLY A 399 -3.97 25.59 4.03
CA GLY A 399 -2.86 25.77 3.08
C GLY A 399 -1.68 26.50 3.71
N ASP A 400 -1.94 27.56 4.48
CA ASP A 400 -0.92 28.32 5.20
C ASP A 400 -0.21 27.47 6.25
N ALA A 401 -0.95 26.67 7.03
CA ALA A 401 -0.37 25.79 8.03
C ALA A 401 0.53 24.70 7.43
N LEU A 402 0.10 24.09 6.31
CA LEU A 402 0.90 23.08 5.60
C LEU A 402 2.16 23.68 4.99
N GLN A 403 2.06 24.87 4.37
CA GLN A 403 3.23 25.59 3.86
C GLN A 403 4.20 25.93 5.00
N ARG A 404 3.69 26.48 6.10
CA ARG A 404 4.50 26.80 7.29
C ARG A 404 5.17 25.56 7.86
N TYR A 405 4.50 24.41 7.86
CA TYR A 405 5.11 23.16 8.33
C TYR A 405 6.20 22.67 7.38
N HIS A 406 6.03 22.80 6.07
CA HIS A 406 7.09 22.51 5.11
C HIS A 406 8.36 23.36 5.35
N GLU A 407 8.18 24.63 5.71
CA GLU A 407 9.28 25.58 5.93
C GLU A 407 9.96 25.42 7.31
N PHE A 408 9.17 25.17 8.37
CA PHE A 408 9.64 25.27 9.76
C PHE A 408 9.36 24.03 10.62
N GLY A 409 8.69 23.01 10.07
CA GLY A 409 8.38 21.78 10.80
C GLY A 409 9.64 21.02 11.22
N ARG A 410 9.53 20.11 12.18
CA ARG A 410 10.68 19.34 12.68
C ARG A 410 10.83 17.96 12.04
N ASP A 411 9.76 17.41 11.46
CA ASP A 411 9.76 16.09 10.84
C ASP A 411 9.79 16.21 9.31
N GLN A 412 10.85 15.66 8.72
CA GLN A 412 11.10 15.74 7.29
C GLN A 412 10.00 15.06 6.45
N GLN A 413 9.44 13.95 6.94
CA GLN A 413 8.40 13.24 6.20
C GLN A 413 7.10 14.06 6.18
N ALA A 414 6.74 14.68 7.30
CA ALA A 414 5.59 15.56 7.39
C ALA A 414 5.77 16.84 6.54
N TRP A 415 6.99 17.30 6.24
CA TRP A 415 7.21 18.32 5.20
C TRP A 415 6.71 17.86 3.84
N TRP A 416 7.05 16.63 3.44
CA TRP A 416 6.67 16.08 2.14
C TRP A 416 5.19 15.77 2.04
N PHE A 417 4.60 15.20 3.09
CA PHE A 417 3.16 15.03 3.16
C PHE A 417 2.42 16.37 3.15
N SER A 418 2.98 17.41 3.76
CA SER A 418 2.42 18.77 3.66
C SER A 418 2.45 19.29 2.23
N THR A 419 3.55 19.08 1.49
CA THR A 419 3.65 19.48 0.07
C THR A 419 2.61 18.77 -0.80
N ILE A 420 2.45 17.45 -0.67
CA ILE A 420 1.41 16.74 -1.42
C ILE A 420 0.01 17.17 -0.97
N ALA A 421 -0.21 17.38 0.33
CA ALA A 421 -1.51 17.81 0.85
C ALA A 421 -1.96 19.14 0.22
N LEU A 422 -1.04 20.08 -0.05
CA LEU A 422 -1.36 21.28 -0.84
C LEU A 422 -1.88 20.94 -2.25
N GLY A 423 -1.25 19.97 -2.89
CA GLY A 423 -1.65 19.47 -4.21
C GLY A 423 -3.01 18.76 -4.18
N GLU A 424 -3.25 17.95 -3.15
CA GLU A 424 -4.55 17.33 -2.90
C GLU A 424 -5.62 18.41 -2.70
N ILE A 425 -5.40 19.39 -1.81
CA ILE A 425 -6.36 20.45 -1.50
C ILE A 425 -6.72 21.22 -2.77
N GLY A 426 -5.71 21.56 -3.58
CA GLY A 426 -5.89 22.26 -4.85
C GLY A 426 -6.23 23.74 -4.66
N GLY A 427 -6.71 24.39 -5.73
CA GLY A 427 -7.01 25.82 -5.75
C GLY A 427 -5.81 26.72 -6.08
N ASP A 428 -6.11 27.96 -6.47
CA ASP A 428 -5.10 28.91 -7.01
C ASP A 428 -4.04 29.32 -6.00
N ALA A 429 -4.42 29.45 -4.72
CA ALA A 429 -3.47 29.76 -3.65
C ALA A 429 -2.42 28.65 -3.50
N ASN A 430 -2.86 27.39 -3.42
CA ASN A 430 -1.95 26.24 -3.30
C ASN A 430 -1.14 26.01 -4.57
N ARG A 431 -1.75 26.21 -5.75
CA ARG A 431 -1.05 26.21 -7.02
C ARG A 431 0.11 27.21 -7.04
N THR A 432 -0.11 28.43 -6.56
CA THR A 432 0.91 29.48 -6.49
C THR A 432 2.05 29.09 -5.55
N ARG A 433 1.72 28.57 -4.35
CA ARG A 433 2.71 28.04 -3.39
C ARG A 433 3.59 26.95 -4.02
N LEU A 434 2.97 26.00 -4.71
CA LEU A 434 3.67 24.88 -5.33
C LEU A 434 4.53 25.29 -6.54
N LEU A 435 4.08 26.25 -7.37
CA LEU A 435 4.91 26.81 -8.45
C LEU A 435 6.13 27.56 -7.90
N SER A 436 5.96 28.31 -6.80
CA SER A 436 7.08 28.94 -6.09
C SER A 436 8.07 27.89 -5.58
N LEU A 437 7.58 26.79 -4.98
CA LEU A 437 8.45 25.71 -4.51
C LEU A 437 9.15 24.96 -5.66
N LEU A 438 8.48 24.74 -6.79
CA LEU A 438 9.07 24.14 -7.98
C LEU A 438 10.24 24.96 -8.53
N THR A 439 10.17 26.28 -8.43
CA THR A 439 11.19 27.20 -8.98
C THR A 439 12.32 27.45 -7.98
N ARG A 440 12.01 27.67 -6.70
CA ARG A 440 12.97 28.09 -5.66
C ARG A 440 13.51 26.93 -4.81
N GLY A 441 12.79 25.81 -4.76
CA GLY A 441 13.17 24.67 -3.93
C GLY A 441 14.45 23.96 -4.38
N ARG A 442 15.00 23.14 -3.50
CA ARG A 442 16.16 22.27 -3.71
C ARG A 442 15.90 21.29 -4.84
N LYS A 443 16.80 21.30 -5.84
CA LYS A 443 16.62 20.59 -7.12
C LYS A 443 16.36 19.09 -7.01
N ALA A 444 17.03 18.41 -6.07
CA ALA A 444 16.98 16.96 -5.93
C ALA A 444 15.89 16.45 -4.97
N THR A 445 15.35 17.31 -4.10
CA THR A 445 14.44 16.89 -3.02
C THR A 445 13.11 17.62 -3.07
N GLU A 446 13.08 18.95 -2.94
CA GLU A 446 11.82 19.71 -2.86
C GLU A 446 11.10 19.81 -4.21
N ARG A 447 11.84 20.06 -5.29
CA ARG A 447 11.24 20.21 -6.63
C ARG A 447 10.48 18.96 -7.10
N PRO A 448 10.98 17.72 -6.96
CA PRO A 448 10.19 16.55 -7.33
C PRO A 448 8.86 16.45 -6.58
N TRP A 449 8.86 16.71 -5.26
CA TRP A 449 7.63 16.72 -4.46
C TRP A 449 6.67 17.82 -4.90
N ALA A 450 7.17 19.04 -5.16
CA ALA A 450 6.37 20.15 -5.67
C ALA A 450 5.78 19.83 -7.06
N GLY A 451 6.59 19.24 -7.94
CA GLY A 451 6.17 18.85 -9.28
C GLY A 451 5.08 17.78 -9.24
N LEU A 452 5.26 16.76 -8.41
CA LEU A 452 4.25 15.73 -8.21
C LEU A 452 2.95 16.30 -7.61
N ALA A 453 3.04 17.17 -6.60
CA ALA A 453 1.88 17.87 -6.02
C ALA A 453 1.12 18.72 -7.05
N LEU A 454 1.83 19.40 -7.96
CA LEU A 454 1.20 20.12 -9.09
C LEU A 454 0.51 19.17 -10.07
N GLY A 455 1.11 18.01 -10.34
CA GLY A 455 0.48 16.95 -11.11
C GLY A 455 -0.83 16.47 -10.47
N VAL A 456 -0.81 16.23 -9.15
CA VAL A 456 -2.02 15.86 -8.38
C VAL A 456 -3.08 16.96 -8.46
N LEU A 457 -2.70 18.21 -8.20
CA LEU A 457 -3.60 19.37 -8.23
C LEU A 457 -4.34 19.50 -9.56
N THR A 458 -3.59 19.43 -10.66
CA THR A 458 -4.15 19.59 -12.01
C THR A 458 -4.95 18.36 -12.44
N TYR A 459 -4.53 17.16 -12.05
CA TYR A 459 -5.32 15.94 -12.26
C TYR A 459 -6.69 16.09 -11.60
N ARG A 460 -6.73 16.49 -10.33
CA ARG A 460 -7.97 16.69 -9.58
C ARG A 460 -8.87 17.76 -10.21
N ALA A 461 -8.30 18.91 -10.57
CA ALA A 461 -9.06 19.98 -11.23
C ALA A 461 -9.69 19.49 -12.56
N ARG A 462 -8.95 18.70 -13.34
CA ARG A 462 -9.44 18.11 -14.60
C ARG A 462 -10.48 17.02 -14.38
N THR A 463 -10.36 16.21 -13.33
CA THR A 463 -11.36 15.16 -13.05
C THR A 463 -12.65 15.74 -12.49
N ALA A 464 -12.57 16.78 -11.66
CA ALA A 464 -13.72 17.50 -11.14
C ALA A 464 -14.50 18.22 -12.26
N THR A 465 -13.77 18.81 -13.21
CA THR A 465 -14.35 19.50 -14.37
C THR A 465 -13.73 18.97 -15.67
N PRO A 466 -14.25 17.86 -16.25
CA PRO A 466 -13.66 17.23 -17.44
C PRO A 466 -13.59 18.13 -18.68
N THR A 467 -14.41 19.18 -18.74
CA THR A 467 -14.41 20.18 -19.80
C THR A 467 -13.37 21.29 -19.58
N ALA A 468 -12.77 21.38 -18.39
CA ALA A 468 -11.75 22.38 -18.10
C ALA A 468 -10.49 22.11 -18.92
N ARG A 469 -9.97 23.17 -19.54
CA ARG A 469 -8.71 23.09 -20.27
C ARG A 469 -7.59 22.73 -19.30
N ALA A 470 -6.69 21.84 -19.73
CA ALA A 470 -5.50 21.51 -18.95
C ALA A 470 -4.72 22.79 -18.62
N ASP A 471 -4.19 22.85 -17.39
CA ASP A 471 -3.39 23.98 -16.92
C ASP A 471 -2.05 24.02 -17.67
N SER A 472 -2.03 24.81 -18.75
CA SER A 472 -0.88 24.92 -19.63
C SER A 472 0.34 25.49 -18.92
N THR A 473 0.17 26.43 -17.97
CA THR A 473 1.29 27.02 -17.23
C THR A 473 2.00 25.98 -16.37
N VAL A 474 1.24 25.15 -15.65
CA VAL A 474 1.83 24.07 -14.85
C VAL A 474 2.51 23.04 -15.76
N GLY A 475 1.87 22.67 -16.87
CA GLY A 475 2.46 21.75 -17.86
C GLY A 475 3.79 22.26 -18.44
N VAL A 476 3.85 23.53 -18.85
CA VAL A 476 5.06 24.17 -19.38
C VAL A 476 6.15 24.22 -18.31
N ALA A 477 5.84 24.67 -17.09
CA ALA A 477 6.82 24.76 -16.01
C ALA A 477 7.44 23.40 -15.67
N LEU A 478 6.64 22.33 -15.63
CA LEU A 478 7.13 20.96 -15.42
C LEU A 478 8.00 20.47 -16.57
N LEU A 479 7.62 20.77 -17.81
CA LEU A 479 8.38 20.38 -19.00
C LEU A 479 9.74 21.09 -19.05
N GLU A 480 9.79 22.37 -18.67
CA GLU A 480 11.04 23.11 -18.51
C GLU A 480 11.95 22.49 -17.44
N GLN A 481 11.39 22.13 -16.26
CA GLN A 481 12.17 21.42 -15.24
C GLN A 481 12.70 20.08 -15.76
N LEU A 482 11.87 19.30 -16.48
CA LEU A 482 12.27 18.02 -17.06
C LEU A 482 13.43 18.16 -18.06
N ARG A 483 13.44 19.24 -18.87
CA ARG A 483 14.50 19.48 -19.87
C ARG A 483 15.86 19.76 -19.25
N VAL A 484 15.91 20.44 -18.11
CA VAL A 484 17.17 20.88 -17.49
C VAL A 484 17.63 19.97 -16.35
N VAL A 485 16.76 19.12 -15.81
CA VAL A 485 17.09 18.29 -14.65
C VAL A 485 18.07 17.16 -15.01
N LYS A 486 19.14 17.05 -14.22
CA LYS A 486 20.13 15.96 -14.33
C LYS A 486 19.82 14.79 -13.39
N ASN A 487 19.22 15.07 -12.23
CA ASN A 487 18.85 14.06 -11.26
C ASN A 487 17.70 13.19 -11.81
N LYS A 488 17.92 11.88 -11.87
CA LYS A 488 17.04 10.91 -12.53
C LYS A 488 15.75 10.67 -11.74
N GLU A 489 15.80 10.77 -10.42
CA GLU A 489 14.62 10.66 -9.56
C GLU A 489 13.72 11.88 -9.70
N ALA A 490 14.29 13.09 -9.75
CA ALA A 490 13.55 14.30 -10.02
C ALA A 490 12.94 14.30 -11.43
N ALA A 491 13.68 13.83 -12.44
CA ALA A 491 13.15 13.62 -13.78
C ALA A 491 11.94 12.65 -13.79
N GLY A 492 12.00 11.59 -12.99
CA GLY A 492 10.89 10.63 -12.84
C GLY A 492 9.63 11.28 -12.27
N ALA A 493 9.77 12.11 -11.22
CA ALA A 493 8.64 12.84 -10.65
C ALA A 493 7.98 13.77 -11.68
N PHE A 494 8.78 14.50 -12.46
CA PHE A 494 8.26 15.40 -13.49
C PHE A 494 7.59 14.64 -14.64
N ALA A 495 8.11 13.46 -15.03
CA ALA A 495 7.49 12.64 -16.05
C ALA A 495 6.09 12.17 -15.64
N ILE A 496 5.93 11.70 -14.39
CA ILE A 496 4.62 11.32 -13.84
C ILE A 496 3.72 12.54 -13.70
N ALA A 497 4.23 13.65 -13.16
CA ALA A 497 3.48 14.89 -13.00
C ALA A 497 2.93 15.42 -14.33
N LEU A 498 3.73 15.42 -15.40
CA LEU A 498 3.28 15.80 -16.75
C LEU A 498 2.14 14.89 -17.25
N GLY A 499 2.23 13.59 -16.96
CA GLY A 499 1.16 12.62 -17.18
C GLY A 499 -0.13 12.97 -16.45
N LEU A 500 -0.03 13.26 -15.15
CA LEU A 500 -1.16 13.67 -14.31
C LEU A 500 -1.78 15.00 -14.80
N CYS A 501 -0.94 15.97 -15.19
CA CYS A 501 -1.38 17.23 -15.79
C CYS A 501 -2.13 17.05 -17.11
N GLY A 502 -1.84 15.97 -17.86
CA GLY A 502 -2.39 15.75 -19.20
C GLY A 502 -1.75 16.66 -20.25
N HIS A 503 -0.53 17.15 -20.01
CA HIS A 503 0.17 18.05 -20.91
C HIS A 503 0.75 17.29 -22.11
N ARG A 504 -0.07 17.09 -23.15
CA ARG A 504 0.25 16.23 -24.31
C ARG A 504 1.49 16.66 -25.08
N GLU A 505 1.85 17.95 -25.05
CA GLU A 505 3.05 18.49 -25.70
C GLU A 505 4.37 17.94 -25.12
N ALA A 506 4.34 17.38 -23.90
CA ALA A 506 5.49 16.69 -23.32
C ALA A 506 5.77 15.31 -23.94
N ALA A 507 4.80 14.70 -24.64
CA ALA A 507 4.94 13.31 -25.11
C ALA A 507 6.16 13.07 -26.02
N PRO A 508 6.50 13.93 -27.00
CA PRO A 508 7.72 13.76 -27.80
C PRO A 508 9.00 13.78 -26.96
N VAL A 509 9.08 14.69 -25.97
CA VAL A 509 10.25 14.80 -25.07
C VAL A 509 10.37 13.55 -24.19
N LEU A 510 9.24 13.06 -23.65
CA LEU A 510 9.22 11.84 -22.85
C LEU A 510 9.62 10.60 -23.68
N ARG A 511 9.13 10.47 -24.92
CA ARG A 511 9.54 9.36 -25.81
C ARG A 511 11.04 9.38 -26.11
N ALA A 512 11.59 10.55 -26.46
CA ALA A 512 13.03 10.69 -26.72
C ALA A 512 13.85 10.34 -25.47
N ARG A 513 13.45 10.88 -24.32
CA ARG A 513 14.11 10.60 -23.04
C ARG A 513 14.03 9.13 -22.64
N LEU A 514 12.93 8.43 -22.95
CA LEU A 514 12.82 6.99 -22.69
C LEU A 514 13.85 6.18 -23.48
N VAL A 515 14.10 6.55 -24.74
CA VAL A 515 15.11 5.87 -25.57
C VAL A 515 16.51 6.07 -25.00
N GLU A 516 16.83 7.29 -24.58
CA GLU A 516 18.10 7.64 -23.95
C GLU A 516 18.29 6.93 -22.60
N GLU A 517 17.25 6.90 -21.76
CA GLU A 517 17.33 6.55 -20.34
C GLU A 517 16.76 5.18 -19.97
N ARG A 518 16.21 4.40 -20.90
CA ARG A 518 16.80 3.10 -21.18
C ARG A 518 17.16 2.17 -20.02
N HIS A 519 18.40 2.37 -19.63
CA HIS A 519 19.21 1.59 -18.71
C HIS A 519 18.98 1.98 -17.25
N HIS A 520 18.25 3.06 -16.98
CA HIS A 520 17.95 3.55 -15.64
C HIS A 520 16.52 3.19 -15.23
N ASP A 521 16.35 2.07 -14.50
CA ASP A 521 15.05 1.42 -14.21
C ASP A 521 13.99 2.40 -13.70
N GLY A 522 14.32 3.14 -12.63
CA GLY A 522 13.37 4.05 -12.00
C GLY A 522 12.90 5.20 -12.91
N LEU A 523 13.78 5.75 -13.74
CA LEU A 523 13.42 6.84 -14.66
C LEU A 523 12.64 6.30 -15.87
N ALA A 524 13.13 5.23 -16.49
CA ALA A 524 12.44 4.59 -17.60
C ALA A 524 11.01 4.19 -17.21
N GLY A 525 10.85 3.60 -16.02
CA GLY A 525 9.56 3.24 -15.44
C GLY A 525 8.60 4.41 -15.22
N ALA A 526 9.11 5.50 -14.65
CA ALA A 526 8.35 6.73 -14.45
C ALA A 526 7.94 7.38 -15.79
N ILE A 527 8.80 7.32 -16.81
CA ILE A 527 8.47 7.80 -18.16
C ILE A 527 7.40 6.92 -18.83
N CYS A 528 7.50 5.59 -18.72
CA CYS A 528 6.45 4.67 -19.18
C CYS A 528 5.09 5.05 -18.56
N THR A 529 5.09 5.29 -17.26
CA THR A 529 3.92 5.72 -16.49
C THR A 529 3.38 7.08 -16.98
N GLY A 530 4.25 8.08 -17.13
CA GLY A 530 3.88 9.41 -17.65
C GLY A 530 3.24 9.34 -19.04
N LEU A 531 3.83 8.58 -19.97
CA LEU A 531 3.30 8.37 -21.33
C LEU A 531 1.94 7.67 -21.32
N ALA A 532 1.75 6.67 -20.45
CA ALA A 532 0.47 6.00 -20.27
C ALA A 532 -0.60 6.94 -19.70
N LEU A 533 -0.25 7.77 -18.72
CA LEU A 533 -1.15 8.79 -18.16
C LEU A 533 -1.56 9.84 -19.22
N LEU A 534 -0.65 10.22 -20.12
CA LEU A 534 -0.95 11.10 -21.27
C LEU A 534 -1.84 10.44 -22.34
N GLY A 535 -1.94 9.11 -22.36
CA GLY A 535 -2.61 8.36 -23.42
C GLY A 535 -1.85 8.38 -24.75
N ASP A 536 -0.52 8.52 -24.73
CA ASP A 536 0.30 8.63 -25.94
C ASP A 536 0.47 7.28 -26.65
N ARG A 537 -0.47 6.92 -27.53
CA ARG A 537 -0.39 5.68 -28.33
C ARG A 537 0.84 5.59 -29.23
N LYS A 538 1.46 6.73 -29.59
CA LYS A 538 2.71 6.73 -30.38
C LYS A 538 3.88 6.12 -29.60
N ALA A 539 3.78 6.04 -28.27
CA ALA A 539 4.79 5.41 -27.43
C ALA A 539 4.74 3.87 -27.45
N CYS A 540 3.67 3.22 -27.92
CA CYS A 540 3.52 1.76 -27.82
C CYS A 540 4.73 0.98 -28.37
N GLY A 541 5.30 1.43 -29.50
CA GLY A 541 6.49 0.78 -30.08
C GLY A 541 7.71 0.81 -29.15
N VAL A 542 8.06 1.98 -28.60
CA VAL A 542 9.20 2.11 -27.68
C VAL A 542 8.93 1.41 -26.34
N LEU A 543 7.69 1.47 -25.84
CA LEU A 543 7.30 0.78 -24.61
C LEU A 543 7.42 -0.75 -24.75
N ARG A 544 7.01 -1.33 -25.89
CA ARG A 544 7.22 -2.76 -26.17
C ARG A 544 8.71 -3.11 -26.21
N SER A 545 9.53 -2.28 -26.86
CA SER A 545 10.98 -2.48 -26.88
C SER A 545 11.56 -2.49 -25.46
N VAL A 546 11.13 -1.56 -24.60
CA VAL A 546 11.57 -1.49 -23.19
C VAL A 546 11.11 -2.73 -22.43
N MET A 547 9.85 -3.15 -22.59
CA MET A 547 9.30 -4.34 -21.95
C MET A 547 10.12 -5.60 -22.31
N MET A 548 10.35 -5.84 -23.60
CA MET A 548 11.08 -7.02 -24.09
C MET A 548 12.57 -6.99 -23.74
N GLN A 549 13.20 -5.82 -23.62
CA GLN A 549 14.59 -5.70 -23.18
C GLN A 549 14.75 -5.77 -21.65
N SER A 550 13.64 -5.70 -20.90
CA SER A 550 13.64 -5.65 -19.43
C SER A 550 13.30 -6.98 -18.78
N VAL A 551 13.43 -8.10 -19.50
CA VAL A 551 13.09 -9.45 -19.00
C VAL A 551 13.84 -9.84 -17.72
N ARG A 552 15.04 -9.31 -17.50
CA ARG A 552 15.83 -9.48 -16.26
C ARG A 552 15.70 -8.32 -15.25
N ARG A 553 14.83 -7.36 -15.55
CA ARG A 553 14.54 -6.14 -14.76
C ARG A 553 13.04 -6.15 -14.43
N PRO A 554 12.60 -7.01 -13.51
CA PRO A 554 11.18 -7.36 -13.34
C PRO A 554 10.28 -6.15 -13.08
N GLU A 555 10.79 -5.14 -12.36
CA GLU A 555 10.03 -3.93 -12.07
C GLU A 555 9.80 -3.07 -13.32
N LEU A 556 10.84 -2.81 -14.11
CA LEU A 556 10.70 -2.06 -15.35
C LEU A 556 9.83 -2.80 -16.37
N LEU A 557 9.95 -4.13 -16.45
CA LEU A 557 9.07 -4.96 -17.28
C LEU A 557 7.61 -4.74 -16.88
N ARG A 558 7.31 -4.86 -15.58
CA ARG A 558 5.96 -4.68 -15.04
C ARG A 558 5.42 -3.28 -15.35
N GLN A 559 6.22 -2.23 -15.13
CA GLN A 559 5.81 -0.84 -15.39
C GLN A 559 5.57 -0.58 -16.88
N ALA A 560 6.44 -1.09 -17.76
CA ALA A 560 6.25 -0.98 -19.21
C ALA A 560 4.99 -1.74 -19.69
N ALA A 561 4.76 -2.94 -19.16
CA ALA A 561 3.58 -3.74 -19.47
C ALA A 561 2.28 -3.09 -18.96
N VAL A 562 2.27 -2.55 -17.74
CA VAL A 562 1.14 -1.78 -17.19
C VAL A 562 0.87 -0.54 -18.04
N ALA A 563 1.92 0.18 -18.47
CA ALA A 563 1.79 1.32 -19.37
C ALA A 563 1.16 0.92 -20.71
N LEU A 564 1.58 -0.19 -21.31
CA LEU A 564 1.00 -0.75 -22.53
C LEU A 564 -0.46 -1.18 -22.33
N GLY A 565 -0.78 -1.77 -21.18
CA GLY A 565 -2.14 -2.10 -20.76
C GLY A 565 -3.05 -0.87 -20.68
N CYS A 566 -2.57 0.21 -20.06
CA CYS A 566 -3.27 1.50 -20.01
C CYS A 566 -3.52 2.09 -21.41
N LEU A 567 -2.62 1.82 -22.35
CA LEU A 567 -2.72 2.26 -23.74
C LEU A 567 -3.52 1.29 -24.63
N ARG A 568 -3.97 0.15 -24.07
CA ARG A 568 -4.68 -0.95 -24.76
C ARG A 568 -3.90 -1.56 -25.92
N ASP A 569 -2.60 -1.74 -25.75
CA ASP A 569 -1.75 -2.36 -26.76
C ASP A 569 -1.93 -3.90 -26.77
N ARG A 570 -2.68 -4.42 -27.75
CA ARG A 570 -2.95 -5.87 -27.86
C ARG A 570 -1.71 -6.70 -28.19
N GLN A 571 -0.71 -6.11 -28.85
CA GLN A 571 0.53 -6.82 -29.16
C GLN A 571 1.31 -7.14 -27.89
N ALA A 572 1.35 -6.21 -26.93
CA ALA A 572 1.99 -6.44 -25.64
C ALA A 572 1.42 -7.67 -24.90
N VAL A 573 0.13 -7.96 -25.02
CA VAL A 573 -0.50 -9.14 -24.41
C VAL A 573 0.04 -10.42 -25.04
N ARG A 574 0.18 -10.46 -26.37
CA ARG A 574 0.76 -11.60 -27.09
C ARG A 574 2.22 -11.80 -26.71
N ASP A 575 3.00 -10.72 -26.70
CA ASP A 575 4.41 -10.75 -26.32
C ASP A 575 4.59 -11.29 -24.89
N LEU A 576 3.72 -10.90 -23.95
CA LEU A 576 3.73 -11.41 -22.58
C LEU A 576 3.35 -12.89 -22.48
N LEU A 577 2.40 -13.37 -23.31
CA LEU A 577 2.06 -14.80 -23.38
C LEU A 577 3.23 -15.63 -23.92
N ASP A 578 3.92 -15.15 -24.96
CA ASP A 578 5.12 -15.80 -25.49
C ASP A 578 6.22 -15.84 -24.42
N LEU A 579 6.35 -14.79 -23.61
CA LEU A 579 7.30 -14.76 -22.49
C LEU A 579 6.98 -15.78 -21.37
N ILE A 580 5.71 -16.19 -21.19
CA ILE A 580 5.33 -17.32 -20.33
C ILE A 580 5.64 -18.66 -21.00
N GLY A 581 5.60 -18.69 -22.33
CA GLY A 581 5.72 -19.90 -23.14
C GLY A 581 7.12 -20.48 -23.26
N GLU A 582 8.16 -19.65 -23.17
CA GLU A 582 9.55 -20.08 -23.15
C GLU A 582 9.84 -20.99 -21.94
N ASP A 583 10.69 -22.00 -22.14
CA ASP A 583 11.08 -23.09 -21.21
C ASP A 583 11.87 -22.61 -19.98
N ASN A 584 11.32 -21.60 -19.29
CA ASN A 584 12.09 -20.69 -18.46
C ASN A 584 11.75 -20.86 -16.98
N ARG A 585 12.73 -21.37 -16.24
CA ARG A 585 12.69 -21.57 -14.78
C ARG A 585 12.85 -20.26 -13.98
N ASN A 586 12.91 -19.10 -14.63
CA ASN A 586 13.08 -17.82 -13.93
C ASN A 586 11.77 -17.33 -13.28
N THR A 587 11.66 -17.55 -11.98
CA THR A 587 10.52 -17.21 -11.15
C THR A 587 10.22 -15.70 -11.08
N ALA A 588 11.25 -14.85 -11.06
CA ALA A 588 11.07 -13.39 -11.01
C ALA A 588 10.45 -12.85 -12.31
N ARG A 589 10.83 -13.44 -13.44
CA ARG A 589 10.23 -13.13 -14.75
C ARG A 589 8.76 -13.56 -14.77
N MET A 590 8.46 -14.79 -14.33
CA MET A 590 7.07 -15.27 -14.24
C MET A 590 6.20 -14.39 -13.35
N ALA A 591 6.72 -13.95 -12.20
CA ALA A 591 6.05 -13.01 -11.31
C ALA A 591 5.69 -11.69 -12.02
N ALA A 592 6.66 -11.10 -12.72
CA ALA A 592 6.48 -9.84 -13.42
C ALA A 592 5.48 -9.95 -14.58
N VAL A 593 5.56 -11.03 -15.37
CA VAL A 593 4.68 -11.27 -16.50
C VAL A 593 3.25 -11.59 -16.03
N ALA A 594 3.09 -12.47 -15.05
CA ALA A 594 1.77 -12.76 -14.48
C ALA A 594 1.14 -11.54 -13.81
N GLY A 595 1.94 -10.75 -13.06
CA GLY A 595 1.48 -9.48 -12.49
C GLY A 595 1.08 -8.46 -13.56
N ALA A 596 1.80 -8.40 -14.68
CA ALA A 596 1.42 -7.58 -15.82
C ALA A 596 0.09 -8.05 -16.43
N LEU A 597 -0.08 -9.35 -16.70
CA LEU A 597 -1.31 -9.92 -17.24
C LEU A 597 -2.50 -9.75 -16.28
N GLN A 598 -2.28 -9.91 -14.97
CA GLN A 598 -3.28 -9.65 -13.91
C GLN A 598 -3.82 -8.22 -13.99
N MET A 599 -2.91 -7.26 -14.14
CA MET A 599 -3.24 -5.85 -14.24
C MET A 599 -3.93 -5.56 -15.58
N ILE A 600 -3.46 -6.15 -16.67
CA ILE A 600 -4.05 -6.00 -18.00
C ILE A 600 -5.44 -6.63 -18.09
N GLY A 601 -5.74 -7.74 -17.42
CA GLY A 601 -7.09 -8.30 -17.37
C GLY A 601 -7.69 -8.72 -18.73
N ASP A 602 -6.87 -9.00 -19.76
CA ASP A 602 -7.36 -9.37 -21.09
C ASP A 602 -7.81 -10.83 -21.13
N GLU A 603 -9.10 -11.07 -21.39
CA GLU A 603 -9.73 -12.40 -21.45
C GLU A 603 -9.11 -13.31 -22.50
N SER A 604 -8.49 -12.77 -23.56
CA SER A 604 -7.83 -13.59 -24.60
C SER A 604 -6.67 -14.43 -24.06
N THR A 605 -6.14 -14.08 -22.88
CA THR A 605 -5.07 -14.81 -22.19
C THR A 605 -5.57 -16.06 -21.44
N LEU A 606 -6.88 -16.17 -21.23
CA LEU A 606 -7.48 -17.13 -20.31
C LEU A 606 -7.16 -18.58 -20.67
N ALA A 607 -7.26 -18.95 -21.94
CA ALA A 607 -7.04 -20.33 -22.39
C ALA A 607 -5.61 -20.82 -22.05
N GLU A 608 -4.61 -19.99 -22.31
CA GLU A 608 -3.21 -20.32 -22.03
C GLU A 608 -2.92 -20.32 -20.52
N LEU A 609 -3.45 -19.35 -19.77
CA LEU A 609 -3.29 -19.33 -18.31
C LEU A 609 -3.93 -20.56 -17.64
N LEU A 610 -5.11 -21.00 -18.09
CA LEU A 610 -5.74 -22.22 -17.59
C LEU A 610 -4.93 -23.49 -17.92
N LYS A 611 -4.33 -23.55 -19.11
CA LYS A 611 -3.42 -24.63 -19.48
C LYS A 611 -2.22 -24.67 -18.54
N ARG A 612 -1.56 -23.53 -18.31
CA ARG A 612 -0.40 -23.39 -17.42
C ARG A 612 -0.71 -23.71 -15.97
N LEU A 613 -1.90 -23.36 -15.46
CA LEU A 613 -2.29 -23.71 -14.09
C LEU A 613 -2.34 -25.24 -13.87
N ARG A 614 -2.68 -26.00 -14.92
CA ARG A 614 -2.77 -27.47 -14.89
C ARG A 614 -1.45 -28.17 -15.22
N ASP A 615 -0.49 -27.45 -15.79
CA ASP A 615 0.81 -27.96 -16.17
C ASP A 615 1.61 -28.33 -14.91
N ARG A 616 1.92 -29.63 -14.76
CA ARG A 616 2.65 -30.17 -13.59
C ARG A 616 4.15 -30.06 -13.74
N ASP A 617 4.65 -29.74 -14.93
CA ASP A 617 6.08 -29.52 -15.17
C ASP A 617 6.51 -28.11 -14.71
N LEU A 618 5.53 -27.20 -14.56
CA LEU A 618 5.76 -25.89 -13.94
C LEU A 618 5.94 -26.01 -12.42
N THR A 619 6.87 -25.19 -11.90
CA THR A 619 7.03 -25.04 -10.45
C THR A 619 5.73 -24.58 -9.80
N THR A 620 5.50 -24.99 -8.55
CA THR A 620 4.31 -24.58 -7.81
C THR A 620 4.18 -23.06 -7.66
N LEU A 621 5.31 -22.37 -7.54
CA LEU A 621 5.37 -20.91 -7.50
C LEU A 621 4.99 -20.27 -8.85
N SER A 622 5.42 -20.84 -9.98
CA SER A 622 4.96 -20.40 -11.30
C SER A 622 3.45 -20.57 -11.45
N ARG A 623 2.89 -21.70 -11.00
CA ARG A 623 1.44 -21.95 -11.01
C ARG A 623 0.70 -21.00 -10.07
N ALA A 624 1.30 -20.59 -8.95
CA ALA A 624 0.74 -19.61 -8.03
C ALA A 624 0.60 -18.23 -8.69
N PHE A 625 1.61 -17.77 -9.44
CA PHE A 625 1.51 -16.54 -10.22
C PHE A 625 0.41 -16.59 -11.28
N VAL A 626 0.26 -17.74 -11.96
CA VAL A 626 -0.84 -17.96 -12.92
C VAL A 626 -2.20 -17.91 -12.22
N ALA A 627 -2.33 -18.51 -11.03
CA ALA A 627 -3.55 -18.44 -10.23
C ALA A 627 -3.90 -16.99 -9.84
N ALA A 628 -2.90 -16.19 -9.43
CA ALA A 628 -3.09 -14.76 -9.13
C ALA A 628 -3.56 -13.97 -10.37
N ALA A 629 -2.97 -14.22 -11.53
CA ALA A 629 -3.38 -13.59 -12.80
C ALA A 629 -4.83 -13.95 -13.18
N LEU A 630 -5.21 -15.21 -13.08
CA LEU A 630 -6.59 -15.68 -13.30
C LEU A 630 -7.58 -15.02 -12.32
N GLY A 631 -7.20 -14.93 -11.05
CA GLY A 631 -7.97 -14.22 -10.04
C GLY A 631 -8.14 -12.74 -10.36
N GLY A 632 -7.11 -12.09 -10.92
CA GLY A 632 -7.22 -10.73 -11.44
C GLY A 632 -8.18 -10.61 -12.61
N ILE A 633 -8.07 -11.47 -13.62
CA ILE A 633 -8.99 -11.44 -14.79
C ILE A 633 -10.44 -11.61 -14.35
N GLY A 634 -10.70 -12.51 -13.40
CA GLY A 634 -12.04 -12.74 -12.86
C GLY A 634 -12.50 -11.77 -11.78
N ASP A 635 -11.66 -10.80 -11.36
CA ASP A 635 -11.99 -9.84 -10.31
C ASP A 635 -12.85 -8.68 -10.89
N PRO A 636 -14.10 -8.50 -10.43
CA PRO A 636 -14.95 -7.44 -10.95
C PRO A 636 -14.59 -6.05 -10.39
N GLN A 637 -13.63 -5.92 -9.46
CA GLN A 637 -13.28 -4.64 -8.87
C GLN A 637 -12.44 -3.77 -9.82
N PRO A 638 -12.64 -2.44 -9.84
CA PRO A 638 -11.83 -1.55 -10.69
C PRO A 638 -10.40 -1.36 -10.19
N ILE A 639 -10.16 -1.61 -8.90
CA ILE A 639 -8.88 -1.48 -8.20
C ILE A 639 -8.66 -2.69 -7.29
N PRO A 640 -7.40 -3.05 -7.00
CA PRO A 640 -7.07 -4.11 -6.05
C PRO A 640 -7.65 -3.86 -4.65
N PHE A 641 -7.98 -4.93 -3.91
CA PHE A 641 -8.60 -4.82 -2.59
C PHE A 641 -7.70 -4.11 -1.56
N ASN A 642 -6.38 -4.32 -1.64
CA ASN A 642 -5.38 -3.76 -0.73
C ASN A 642 -5.13 -2.26 -0.98
N ALA A 643 -5.43 -1.75 -2.18
CA ALA A 643 -5.23 -0.36 -2.55
C ALA A 643 -6.01 0.60 -1.63
N ARG A 644 -7.16 0.17 -1.08
CA ARG A 644 -7.93 0.97 -0.10
C ARG A 644 -7.22 1.16 1.23
N TYR A 645 -6.36 0.22 1.61
CA TYR A 645 -5.52 0.34 2.80
C TYR A 645 -4.25 1.13 2.51
N ALA A 646 -3.66 0.94 1.32
CA ALA A 646 -2.42 1.60 0.89
C ALA A 646 -2.57 3.11 0.72
N MET A 647 -3.60 3.58 0.03
CA MET A 647 -3.73 4.98 -0.37
C MET A 647 -3.81 5.92 0.82
N ASP A 648 -3.05 7.01 0.80
CA ASP A 648 -2.98 7.95 1.91
C ASP A 648 -2.55 7.29 3.25
N SER A 649 -1.98 6.08 3.22
CA SER A 649 -1.43 5.45 4.42
C SER A 649 -0.17 6.17 4.90
N ASN A 650 -0.04 6.33 6.21
CA ASN A 650 1.23 6.74 6.79
C ASN A 650 2.20 5.54 6.84
N TYR A 651 3.00 5.39 5.78
CA TYR A 651 4.00 4.32 5.68
C TYR A 651 5.18 4.43 6.65
N ARG A 652 5.22 5.45 7.52
CA ARG A 652 6.15 5.50 8.67
C ARG A 652 5.57 4.84 9.92
N ALA A 653 4.24 4.73 10.02
CA ALA A 653 3.54 4.12 11.14
C ALA A 653 3.19 2.64 10.89
N VAL A 654 4.02 1.92 10.12
CA VAL A 654 3.72 0.55 9.68
C VAL A 654 3.78 -0.47 10.81
N VAL A 655 2.91 -1.47 10.71
CA VAL A 655 2.92 -2.67 11.56
C VAL A 655 3.05 -3.92 10.67
N PRO A 656 3.57 -5.05 11.19
CA PRO A 656 3.84 -6.24 10.38
C PRO A 656 2.64 -6.77 9.58
N THR A 657 1.41 -6.59 10.08
CA THR A 657 0.20 -7.04 9.36
C THR A 657 -0.24 -6.07 8.25
N LEU A 658 0.21 -4.81 8.29
CA LEU A 658 0.09 -3.90 7.14
C LEU A 658 1.10 -4.27 6.06
N THR A 659 2.36 -4.37 6.47
CA THR A 659 3.47 -4.77 5.61
C THR A 659 4.61 -5.33 6.44
N ASP A 660 5.22 -6.39 5.94
CA ASP A 660 6.55 -6.87 6.32
C ASP A 660 7.38 -7.16 5.06
N GLN A 661 6.94 -6.63 3.90
CA GLN A 661 7.50 -6.87 2.57
C GLN A 661 7.32 -8.30 2.06
N ALA A 662 6.43 -9.09 2.69
CA ALA A 662 6.24 -10.50 2.35
C ALA A 662 4.78 -10.96 2.44
N THR A 663 4.15 -10.73 3.60
CA THR A 663 2.90 -11.33 4.04
C THR A 663 1.88 -10.35 4.58
N GLY A 664 2.24 -9.08 4.81
CA GLY A 664 1.29 -8.05 5.22
C GLY A 664 0.22 -7.81 4.16
N ILE A 665 -0.94 -7.24 4.54
CA ILE A 665 -2.07 -7.05 3.61
C ILE A 665 -1.71 -6.22 2.37
N LEU A 666 -0.75 -5.29 2.49
CA LEU A 666 -0.28 -4.48 1.36
C LEU A 666 0.65 -5.27 0.42
N ASP A 667 1.25 -6.35 0.91
CA ASP A 667 2.12 -7.27 0.17
C ASP A 667 1.33 -8.37 -0.57
N LEU A 668 0.03 -8.46 -0.34
CA LEU A 668 -0.86 -9.42 -1.01
C LEU A 668 -1.59 -8.73 -2.16
N LEU A 669 -1.62 -9.36 -3.34
CA LEU A 669 -2.27 -8.78 -4.51
C LEU A 669 -3.48 -9.54 -4.99
#